data_AF-A0A2G7GN20-F1
#
_entry.id   AF-A0A2G7GN20-F1
#
_cell.length_a   1.000
_cell.length_b   1.000
_cell.length_c   1.000
_cell.angle_alpha   90.00
_cell.angle_beta   90.00
_cell.angle_gamma   90.00
#
_symmetry.space_group_name_H-M   'P 1'
#
loop_
_entity.id
_entity.type
_entity.pdbx_description
1 polymer ?
#
loop_
_entity_poly.entity_id
_entity_poly.type
_entity_poly.pdbx_seq_one_letter_code
_entity_poly.pdbx_strand_id
1 'polypeptide(L)'
;MVIIRGTPSNDTLVGTRFADTIYGLVGNDLLLGLAGSDTLYGGLGNDTLNGGIGIDSLIGGLGNDVYVVNNLRDTVVEAANAGIDTVQSSLLSYDLPSNVENLTLIGSRNMNGGGNALANRIIGNSGNNYLYGDAGNDTLYGGAGNDTLNGGSDNDILYGGEGNDALYGYAGNDTLYGGTGNDTLDGGDGNDVLYGGTENDNLFGNAGSDILYGGDGNDTLSASSIFSRYNIFYDFLFFEGDGEPDILIGGDGNDTYIVGESGDRIIEAPNAGRDTVITYSSYILGDNLEDLTLAEQTYSSSSINGTGNRLNNVIIGNSSSNTLRGKAGSDLLNGGRGEDILIGTDRGIAERDTLTGSAGRDIFVLGNATTIFYDDGNPITPGFNDYAVITDFDINEDVIRLNGKRADYYLTTSPRGLPTGTALFHKQQDATDELIAIIQSTTALDLNSAYFSLTESGSNLFVLELDGSNGFTLQGDYRFPSGSSVSSADINGDGFDDIIIGGVSGVGGSGRSLGYVVFGKASGINSRVDLTTLDGSNGFILQGLNYYDFPNISVSSPGDINGDGFADIAINFSGSSRNFDYNSGFEYEFGARSYVIFGKASGFSANVDLNNLNGSNGFASDFPVLAAGDINGDGFDDMLISGNYVVFGKTSEFDARVDLTTLDGSNGFFLEGIPNDIYYGFDFSVNSAGDINADGFNDIIVGAPFADPDGRANAGESYVVFGKASGFDARVDLTTLNGSNGFILQGINTNDRLGDSLGSAGDINGDGFNDIIISASGAGENYIVFGKAAGFDARVDLTTLDGNNGFVLGGINAYDDFSSRFSLSRAGDVNGDGFDDLIIETPRSAESYVVFGKAAGFDARVDLTTLDGNNGFVISDTLNHYFGRSLDSIGDINSDGFDDIIISIPSANPNGRANAGESYIVFGKASGFDARIDLTNFDSSNGLVLQGVNTNDRSGSSVSRGDVNGDGFDDIILGAPGADPNGRGGGESYVIYGQDFRQRVTGQGIADNDILIGERGNDTLRGDAGDDVLIFNPQNRRMDGGSDADTLAINTRLLNLSDSTDQLTIKGNSGESIVSTGQGWLFDATTILDGKQYNCYIAGLANLLVNTNITQTLS
;
A
#
# COMPACT_ATOMS: atom_id res chain seq x y z
N MET A 1 0.42 -87.67 9.76
CA MET A 1 -0.95 -87.22 9.48
C MET A 1 -1.89 -87.88 10.46
N VAL A 2 -1.97 -87.30 11.66
CA VAL A 2 -3.08 -87.57 12.57
C VAL A 2 -4.16 -86.54 12.26
N ILE A 3 -5.42 -86.99 12.27
CA ILE A 3 -6.57 -86.09 12.20
C ILE A 3 -7.15 -85.99 13.59
N ILE A 4 -7.19 -84.78 14.14
CA ILE A 4 -7.75 -84.46 15.46
C ILE A 4 -9.00 -83.61 15.21
N ARG A 5 -10.10 -83.96 15.86
CA ARG A 5 -11.37 -83.23 15.74
C ARG A 5 -11.90 -82.92 17.13
N GLY A 6 -12.25 -81.66 17.35
CA GLY A 6 -12.97 -81.17 18.50
C GLY A 6 -14.44 -81.57 18.49
N THR A 7 -15.16 -80.92 19.37
CA THR A 7 -16.59 -81.01 19.64
C THR A 7 -17.25 -79.67 19.31
N PRO A 8 -18.59 -79.56 19.37
CA PRO A 8 -19.27 -78.27 19.24
C PRO A 8 -19.20 -77.42 20.53
N SER A 9 -18.05 -77.35 21.19
CA SER A 9 -17.81 -76.60 22.43
C SER A 9 -16.35 -76.17 22.50
N ASN A 10 -16.03 -75.20 23.37
CA ASN A 10 -14.64 -74.76 23.56
C ASN A 10 -13.71 -75.92 23.90
N ASP A 11 -12.76 -76.18 23.02
CA ASP A 11 -11.83 -77.30 23.09
C ASP A 11 -10.38 -76.84 23.25
N THR A 12 -9.54 -77.73 23.75
CA THR A 12 -8.08 -77.58 23.69
C THR A 12 -7.51 -78.80 23.00
N LEU A 13 -7.07 -78.62 21.76
CA LEU A 13 -6.63 -79.67 20.86
C LEU A 13 -5.12 -79.57 20.68
N VAL A 14 -4.42 -80.65 21.02
CA VAL A 14 -2.96 -80.72 20.95
C VAL A 14 -2.53 -81.79 19.95
N GLY A 15 -1.76 -81.38 18.97
CA GLY A 15 -1.12 -82.18 17.93
C GLY A 15 0.00 -83.07 18.46
N THR A 16 0.72 -83.66 17.52
CA THR A 16 1.82 -84.59 17.77
C THR A 16 3.14 -83.95 17.33
N ARG A 17 4.16 -84.76 17.00
CA ARG A 17 5.44 -84.27 16.49
C ARG A 17 5.58 -84.43 14.97
N PHE A 18 4.48 -84.74 14.31
CA PHE A 18 4.39 -85.03 12.89
C PHE A 18 3.30 -84.14 12.28
N ALA A 19 3.31 -84.00 10.95
CA ALA A 19 2.24 -83.31 10.23
C ALA A 19 0.85 -83.82 10.63
N ASP A 20 0.00 -82.93 11.11
CA ASP A 20 -1.33 -83.17 11.65
C ASP A 20 -2.39 -82.27 11.00
N THR A 21 -3.64 -82.68 11.10
CA THR A 21 -4.79 -81.86 10.69
C THR A 21 -5.76 -81.75 11.85
N ILE A 22 -5.93 -80.55 12.39
CA ILE A 22 -6.70 -80.28 13.59
C ILE A 22 -7.94 -79.46 13.19
N TYR A 23 -9.12 -79.88 13.64
CA TYR A 23 -10.39 -79.17 13.43
C TYR A 23 -11.01 -78.81 14.79
N GLY A 24 -11.18 -77.53 15.09
CA GLY A 24 -11.87 -77.02 16.29
C GLY A 24 -13.38 -77.26 16.21
N LEU A 25 -13.99 -76.83 15.11
CA LEU A 25 -15.43 -76.89 14.78
C LEU A 25 -16.23 -75.68 15.28
N VAL A 26 -16.87 -75.76 16.44
CA VAL A 26 -17.70 -74.68 16.98
C VAL A 26 -17.31 -74.49 18.43
N GLY A 27 -17.05 -73.25 18.83
CA GLY A 27 -16.53 -72.94 20.16
C GLY A 27 -15.37 -71.98 20.04
N ASN A 28 -14.87 -71.50 21.18
CA ASN A 28 -13.61 -70.77 21.22
C ASN A 28 -12.51 -71.77 21.59
N ASP A 29 -11.76 -72.22 20.59
CA ASP A 29 -10.88 -73.37 20.67
C ASP A 29 -9.40 -72.97 20.70
N LEU A 30 -8.58 -73.72 21.44
CA LEU A 30 -7.13 -73.61 21.44
C LEU A 30 -6.51 -74.78 20.67
N LEU A 31 -5.93 -74.50 19.50
CA LEU A 31 -5.32 -75.49 18.61
C LEU A 31 -3.79 -75.35 18.64
N LEU A 32 -3.10 -76.41 19.08
CA LEU A 32 -1.64 -76.45 19.20
C LEU A 32 -1.07 -77.55 18.29
N GLY A 33 -0.39 -77.22 17.19
CA GLY A 33 0.24 -78.19 16.26
C GLY A 33 1.50 -78.87 16.82
N LEU A 34 2.25 -78.16 17.65
CA LEU A 34 3.54 -78.53 18.23
C LEU A 34 4.69 -78.63 17.23
N ALA A 35 4.88 -79.76 16.55
CA ALA A 35 5.97 -79.93 15.60
C ALA A 35 5.46 -80.68 14.38
N GLY A 36 5.79 -80.24 13.17
CA GLY A 36 5.20 -80.87 11.99
C GLY A 36 5.11 -79.91 10.82
N SER A 37 4.26 -80.24 9.86
CA SER A 37 3.73 -79.28 8.89
C SER A 37 2.24 -79.48 8.97
N ASP A 38 1.61 -78.68 9.80
CA ASP A 38 0.28 -78.92 10.32
C ASP A 38 -0.75 -78.07 9.57
N THR A 39 -2.01 -78.49 9.62
CA THR A 39 -3.14 -77.69 9.12
C THR A 39 -4.17 -77.57 10.22
N LEU A 40 -4.36 -76.36 10.73
CA LEU A 40 -5.27 -76.06 11.83
C LEU A 40 -6.48 -75.31 11.26
N TYR A 41 -7.68 -75.84 11.50
CA TYR A 41 -8.96 -75.22 11.16
C TYR A 41 -9.69 -74.87 12.46
N GLY A 42 -9.86 -73.57 12.76
CA GLY A 42 -10.62 -73.10 13.93
C GLY A 42 -12.09 -73.46 13.80
N GLY A 43 -12.80 -72.82 12.90
CA GLY A 43 -14.20 -73.10 12.56
C GLY A 43 -15.11 -71.92 12.86
N LEU A 44 -16.02 -72.06 13.81
CA LEU A 44 -16.89 -70.97 14.28
C LEU A 44 -16.53 -70.64 15.73
N GLY A 45 -16.33 -69.37 16.03
CA GLY A 45 -15.97 -68.87 17.36
C GLY A 45 -14.62 -68.18 17.34
N ASN A 46 -14.16 -67.72 18.50
CA ASN A 46 -12.89 -66.99 18.60
C ASN A 46 -11.79 -67.97 19.01
N ASP A 47 -11.03 -68.44 18.04
CA ASP A 47 -10.06 -69.51 18.17
C ASP A 47 -8.63 -68.99 18.33
N THR A 48 -7.74 -69.81 18.89
CA THR A 48 -6.30 -69.54 18.95
C THR A 48 -5.53 -70.68 18.30
N LEU A 49 -4.86 -70.38 17.19
CA LEU A 49 -4.15 -71.34 16.35
C LEU A 49 -2.64 -71.11 16.47
N ASN A 50 -1.93 -72.11 17.00
CA ASN A 50 -0.47 -72.11 17.10
C ASN A 50 0.10 -73.38 16.47
N GLY A 51 0.69 -73.26 15.27
CA GLY A 51 1.29 -74.38 14.55
C GLY A 51 2.50 -75.00 15.28
N GLY A 52 3.20 -74.20 16.09
CA GLY A 52 4.44 -74.62 16.72
C GLY A 52 5.61 -74.57 15.74
N ILE A 53 6.55 -75.53 15.80
CA ILE A 53 7.68 -75.59 14.87
C ILE A 53 7.26 -76.32 13.59
N GLY A 54 7.37 -75.67 12.45
CA GLY A 54 6.86 -76.31 11.24
C GLY A 54 6.73 -75.40 10.06
N ILE A 55 6.09 -75.91 9.02
CA ILE A 55 5.53 -75.08 7.95
C ILE A 55 4.05 -75.35 8.02
N ASP A 56 3.32 -74.46 8.66
CA ASP A 56 1.97 -74.71 9.09
C ASP A 56 0.96 -73.86 8.29
N SER A 57 -0.25 -74.36 8.15
CA SER A 57 -1.38 -73.64 7.57
C SER A 57 -2.42 -73.40 8.66
N LEU A 58 -2.65 -72.13 8.99
CA LEU A 58 -3.54 -71.70 10.04
C LEU A 58 -4.77 -71.05 9.40
N ILE A 59 -5.95 -71.61 9.64
CA ILE A 59 -7.22 -71.23 9.02
C ILE A 59 -8.23 -71.02 10.15
N GLY A 60 -8.53 -69.77 10.48
CA GLY A 60 -9.35 -69.35 11.62
C GLY A 60 -10.80 -69.70 11.42
N GLY A 61 -11.47 -69.06 10.46
CA GLY A 61 -12.87 -69.32 10.17
C GLY A 61 -13.72 -68.11 10.54
N LEU A 62 -14.94 -68.29 11.05
CA LEU A 62 -15.75 -67.15 11.50
C LEU A 62 -15.52 -66.89 12.99
N GLY A 63 -15.37 -65.63 13.37
CA GLY A 63 -15.07 -65.18 14.73
C GLY A 63 -13.76 -64.41 14.74
N ASN A 64 -13.38 -63.89 15.91
CA ASN A 64 -12.13 -63.13 16.05
C ASN A 64 -11.03 -64.07 16.53
N ASP A 65 -10.17 -64.47 15.61
CA ASP A 65 -9.17 -65.52 15.79
C ASP A 65 -7.77 -64.94 16.07
N VAL A 66 -6.94 -65.75 16.73
CA VAL A 66 -5.53 -65.43 17.03
C VAL A 66 -4.60 -66.46 16.39
N TYR A 67 -3.69 -65.97 15.56
CA TYR A 67 -2.67 -66.73 14.84
C TYR A 67 -1.30 -66.54 15.46
N VAL A 68 -0.66 -67.60 15.98
CA VAL A 68 0.72 -67.52 16.47
C VAL A 68 1.68 -67.98 15.37
N VAL A 69 2.39 -67.04 14.76
CA VAL A 69 3.32 -67.27 13.66
C VAL A 69 4.76 -67.17 14.14
N ASN A 70 5.54 -68.23 13.93
CA ASN A 70 6.95 -68.29 14.35
C ASN A 70 7.89 -68.80 13.24
N ASN A 71 7.35 -69.21 12.09
CA ASN A 71 8.13 -69.56 10.91
C ASN A 71 7.69 -68.70 9.72
N LEU A 72 8.67 -68.15 8.99
CA LEU A 72 8.48 -67.34 7.78
C LEU A 72 7.71 -68.04 6.65
N ARG A 73 7.53 -69.37 6.75
CA ARG A 73 6.82 -70.17 5.76
C ARG A 73 5.43 -70.60 6.21
N ASP A 74 5.01 -70.26 7.42
CA ASP A 74 3.64 -70.47 7.86
C ASP A 74 2.70 -69.62 6.99
N THR A 75 1.50 -70.15 6.73
CA THR A 75 0.47 -69.46 5.94
C THR A 75 -0.76 -69.27 6.81
N VAL A 76 -1.12 -68.00 7.01
CA VAL A 76 -2.41 -67.60 7.60
C VAL A 76 -3.39 -67.39 6.46
N VAL A 77 -4.59 -67.95 6.58
CA VAL A 77 -5.64 -67.84 5.56
C VAL A 77 -6.91 -67.36 6.22
N GLU A 78 -7.29 -66.13 5.90
CA GLU A 78 -8.55 -65.54 6.33
C GLU A 78 -9.53 -65.26 5.19
N ALA A 79 -10.81 -65.35 5.52
CA ALA A 79 -11.90 -65.03 4.61
C ALA A 79 -12.39 -63.59 4.85
N ALA A 80 -12.82 -62.91 3.79
CA ALA A 80 -13.36 -61.56 3.91
C ALA A 80 -14.62 -61.52 4.82
N ASN A 81 -14.67 -60.58 5.76
CA ASN A 81 -15.74 -60.40 6.76
C ASN A 81 -15.92 -61.59 7.71
N ALA A 82 -14.84 -62.31 8.01
CA ALA A 82 -14.90 -63.47 8.89
C ALA A 82 -14.71 -63.12 10.37
N GLY A 83 -14.13 -61.97 10.68
CA GLY A 83 -13.83 -61.56 12.04
C GLY A 83 -13.05 -60.25 12.09
N ILE A 84 -12.53 -59.93 13.27
CA ILE A 84 -11.39 -59.04 13.46
C ILE A 84 -10.27 -59.91 14.02
N ASP A 85 -9.29 -60.22 13.20
CA ASP A 85 -8.33 -61.28 13.46
C ASP A 85 -6.95 -60.72 13.83
N THR A 86 -6.17 -61.49 14.60
CA THR A 86 -4.87 -61.05 15.12
C THR A 86 -3.77 -62.05 14.81
N VAL A 87 -2.68 -61.59 14.21
CA VAL A 87 -1.41 -62.32 14.13
C VAL A 87 -0.48 -61.89 15.25
N GLN A 88 0.03 -62.84 16.02
CA GLN A 88 1.15 -62.68 16.94
C GLN A 88 2.41 -63.27 16.30
N SER A 89 3.38 -62.43 15.95
CA SER A 89 4.59 -62.84 15.23
C SER A 89 5.85 -62.66 16.05
N SER A 90 6.72 -63.67 16.04
CA SER A 90 8.09 -63.60 16.63
C SER A 90 9.19 -63.52 15.56
N LEU A 91 8.80 -63.23 14.31
CA LEU A 91 9.68 -63.14 13.16
C LEU A 91 10.35 -61.77 13.07
N LEU A 92 11.53 -61.72 12.45
CA LEU A 92 12.26 -60.46 12.24
C LEU A 92 11.51 -59.46 11.34
N SER A 93 10.62 -59.95 10.47
CA SER A 93 9.77 -59.14 9.59
C SER A 93 8.53 -59.96 9.29
N TYR A 94 7.35 -59.35 9.33
CA TYR A 94 6.10 -60.00 8.97
C TYR A 94 5.07 -58.99 8.47
N ASP A 95 4.45 -59.29 7.34
CA ASP A 95 3.39 -58.46 6.75
C ASP A 95 2.06 -59.20 6.85
N LEU A 96 0.98 -58.50 7.18
CA LEU A 96 -0.34 -59.09 7.31
C LEU A 96 -0.84 -59.60 5.95
N PRO A 97 -1.32 -60.85 5.87
CA PRO A 97 -2.01 -61.31 4.68
C PRO A 97 -3.37 -60.60 4.54
N SER A 98 -3.95 -60.66 3.35
CA SER A 98 -5.29 -60.10 3.09
C SER A 98 -6.34 -60.61 4.09
N ASN A 99 -7.27 -59.72 4.48
CA ASN A 99 -8.38 -60.00 5.41
C ASN A 99 -7.96 -60.24 6.87
N VAL A 100 -6.75 -59.84 7.27
CA VAL A 100 -6.35 -59.82 8.69
C VAL A 100 -6.10 -58.38 9.09
N GLU A 101 -6.66 -57.98 10.23
CA GLU A 101 -6.67 -56.58 10.67
C GLU A 101 -5.61 -56.27 11.74
N ASN A 102 -5.18 -57.22 12.58
CA ASN A 102 -4.24 -56.90 13.68
C ASN A 102 -2.93 -57.67 13.59
N LEU A 103 -1.82 -56.97 13.84
CA LEU A 103 -0.48 -57.55 14.04
C LEU A 103 0.04 -57.18 15.43
N THR A 104 0.67 -58.13 16.11
CA THR A 104 1.43 -57.90 17.34
C THR A 104 2.79 -58.59 17.25
N LEU A 105 3.87 -57.81 17.31
CA LEU A 105 5.23 -58.33 17.34
C LEU A 105 5.59 -58.75 18.77
N ILE A 106 5.90 -60.02 18.97
CA ILE A 106 6.21 -60.61 20.29
C ILE A 106 7.70 -60.88 20.46
N GLY A 107 8.29 -60.31 21.52
CA GLY A 107 9.70 -60.41 21.85
C GLY A 107 10.31 -59.03 22.11
N SER A 108 11.64 -58.94 22.09
CA SER A 108 12.37 -57.69 22.39
C SER A 108 13.51 -57.42 21.39
N ARG A 109 13.43 -58.01 20.19
CA ARG A 109 14.40 -57.81 19.11
C ARG A 109 13.87 -56.74 18.18
N ASN A 110 14.75 -56.09 17.43
CA ASN A 110 14.36 -55.22 16.32
C ASN A 110 13.62 -56.06 15.27
N MET A 111 12.31 -55.87 15.17
CA MET A 111 11.42 -56.61 14.28
C MET A 111 10.58 -55.63 13.47
N ASN A 112 10.18 -56.00 12.26
CA ASN A 112 9.40 -55.13 11.40
C ASN A 112 8.01 -55.71 11.15
N GLY A 113 7.04 -54.83 10.93
CA GLY A 113 5.63 -55.19 10.72
C GLY A 113 5.01 -54.42 9.56
N GLY A 114 4.33 -55.11 8.67
CA GLY A 114 3.60 -54.50 7.56
C GLY A 114 2.10 -54.78 7.63
N GLY A 115 1.31 -53.80 7.24
CA GLY A 115 -0.13 -53.91 7.04
C GLY A 115 -0.51 -54.47 5.68
N ASN A 116 -1.75 -54.21 5.29
CA ASN A 116 -2.37 -54.46 4.01
C ASN A 116 -3.42 -53.37 3.77
N ALA A 117 -4.15 -53.42 2.65
CA ALA A 117 -5.10 -52.38 2.26
C ALA A 117 -6.42 -52.29 3.09
N LEU A 118 -6.42 -52.74 4.35
CA LEU A 118 -7.53 -52.65 5.30
C LEU A 118 -7.10 -51.75 6.45
N ALA A 119 -8.07 -51.22 7.21
CA ALA A 119 -7.78 -50.57 8.50
C ALA A 119 -7.12 -51.54 9.48
N ASN A 120 -5.80 -51.47 9.61
CA ASN A 120 -4.95 -52.36 10.38
C ASN A 120 -4.58 -51.75 11.73
N ARG A 121 -4.39 -52.62 12.73
CA ARG A 121 -3.84 -52.26 14.03
C ARG A 121 -2.54 -53.02 14.27
N ILE A 122 -1.42 -52.33 14.21
CA ILE A 122 -0.08 -52.92 14.28
C ILE A 122 0.59 -52.50 15.59
N ILE A 123 0.95 -53.47 16.42
CA ILE A 123 1.68 -53.24 17.67
C ILE A 123 3.09 -53.80 17.53
N GLY A 124 4.08 -52.91 17.61
CA GLY A 124 5.50 -53.18 17.72
C GLY A 124 5.88 -53.80 19.06
N ASN A 125 7.17 -53.80 19.35
CA ASN A 125 7.72 -54.36 20.58
C ASN A 125 8.70 -53.38 21.24
N SER A 126 9.52 -53.88 22.17
CA SER A 126 10.44 -53.03 22.92
C SER A 126 11.79 -52.78 22.23
N GLY A 127 11.87 -52.88 20.91
CA GLY A 127 13.11 -52.59 20.20
C GLY A 127 12.81 -52.07 18.81
N ASN A 128 13.72 -51.25 18.29
CA ASN A 128 13.56 -50.47 17.07
C ASN A 128 12.82 -51.21 15.93
N ASN A 129 11.59 -50.80 15.68
CA ASN A 129 10.67 -51.36 14.71
C ASN A 129 10.57 -50.46 13.47
N TYR A 130 10.45 -51.07 12.29
CA TYR A 130 9.91 -50.40 11.11
C TYR A 130 8.50 -50.92 10.88
N LEU A 131 7.50 -50.05 11.04
CA LEU A 131 6.08 -50.36 10.89
C LEU A 131 5.49 -49.56 9.73
N TYR A 132 4.68 -50.19 8.88
CA TYR A 132 3.98 -49.51 7.79
C TYR A 132 2.55 -50.04 7.60
N GLY A 133 1.58 -49.14 7.40
CA GLY A 133 0.16 -49.47 7.25
C GLY A 133 -0.27 -49.85 5.83
N ASP A 134 0.34 -49.18 4.84
CA ASP A 134 -0.03 -49.18 3.42
C ASP A 134 -1.26 -48.31 3.10
N ALA A 135 -2.48 -48.87 3.12
CA ALA A 135 -3.68 -48.13 2.73
C ALA A 135 -4.85 -48.48 3.64
N GLY A 136 -5.76 -47.52 3.83
CA GLY A 136 -6.85 -47.62 4.78
C GLY A 136 -6.45 -47.07 6.15
N ASN A 137 -7.44 -46.68 6.95
CA ASN A 137 -7.21 -45.99 8.22
C ASN A 137 -6.54 -46.90 9.27
N ASP A 138 -5.24 -46.79 9.40
CA ASP A 138 -4.40 -47.65 10.21
C ASP A 138 -4.13 -47.07 11.60
N THR A 139 -3.75 -47.93 12.54
CA THR A 139 -3.28 -47.55 13.87
C THR A 139 -2.00 -48.31 14.21
N LEU A 140 -0.88 -47.57 14.29
CA LEU A 140 0.46 -48.12 14.52
C LEU A 140 0.97 -47.72 15.91
N TYR A 141 1.51 -48.68 16.65
CA TYR A 141 2.17 -48.47 17.94
C TYR A 141 3.61 -48.97 17.85
N GLY A 142 4.61 -48.09 17.93
CA GLY A 142 6.04 -48.43 17.96
C GLY A 142 6.40 -49.17 19.23
N GLY A 143 6.18 -48.51 20.38
CA GLY A 143 6.36 -49.10 21.69
C GLY A 143 7.55 -48.47 22.39
N ALA A 144 8.66 -49.20 22.49
CA ALA A 144 9.88 -48.66 23.05
C ALA A 144 11.06 -48.96 22.13
N GLY A 145 12.08 -48.11 22.16
CA GLY A 145 13.17 -48.12 21.18
C GLY A 145 12.94 -47.05 20.12
N ASN A 146 13.93 -46.86 19.24
CA ASN A 146 13.83 -45.83 18.20
C ASN A 146 13.15 -46.44 16.98
N ASP A 147 11.88 -46.14 16.81
CA ASP A 147 10.99 -46.72 15.83
C ASP A 147 10.83 -45.83 14.60
N THR A 148 10.36 -46.43 13.52
CA THR A 148 9.99 -45.71 12.30
C THR A 148 8.62 -46.19 11.85
N LEU A 149 7.64 -45.29 11.86
CA LEU A 149 6.25 -45.59 11.56
C LEU A 149 5.83 -44.84 10.28
N ASN A 150 5.11 -45.54 9.41
CA ASN A 150 4.57 -45.01 8.17
C ASN A 150 3.07 -45.34 8.11
N GLY A 151 2.21 -44.34 8.10
CA GLY A 151 0.77 -44.51 7.92
C GLY A 151 0.49 -45.05 6.52
N GLY A 152 0.74 -44.20 5.52
CA GLY A 152 0.67 -44.58 4.11
C GLY A 152 -0.35 -43.72 3.40
N SER A 153 -1.50 -44.27 3.05
CA SER A 153 -2.60 -43.50 2.47
C SER A 153 -3.88 -43.69 3.26
N ASP A 154 -4.72 -42.66 3.27
CA ASP A 154 -5.91 -42.52 4.12
C ASP A 154 -5.53 -42.05 5.53
N ASN A 155 -6.53 -41.89 6.41
CA ASN A 155 -6.34 -41.20 7.69
C ASN A 155 -5.86 -42.16 8.79
N ASP A 156 -4.63 -41.98 9.24
CA ASP A 156 -3.91 -42.89 10.12
C ASP A 156 -3.65 -42.31 11.52
N ILE A 157 -3.39 -43.21 12.48
CA ILE A 157 -2.98 -42.85 13.84
C ILE A 157 -1.67 -43.55 14.20
N LEU A 158 -0.62 -42.77 14.46
CA LEU A 158 0.72 -43.28 14.76
C LEU A 158 1.13 -42.91 16.19
N TYR A 159 1.62 -43.88 16.95
CA TYR A 159 2.19 -43.69 18.29
C TYR A 159 3.63 -44.20 18.31
N GLY A 160 4.63 -43.32 18.46
CA GLY A 160 6.04 -43.67 18.61
C GLY A 160 6.29 -44.41 19.93
N GLY A 161 6.14 -43.69 21.04
CA GLY A 161 6.24 -44.24 22.39
C GLY A 161 7.50 -43.77 23.12
N GLU A 162 8.28 -44.70 23.65
CA GLU A 162 9.57 -44.37 24.30
C GLU A 162 10.72 -44.51 23.30
N GLY A 163 11.42 -43.44 22.96
CA GLY A 163 12.55 -43.51 22.03
C GLY A 163 12.72 -42.23 21.25
N ASN A 164 13.67 -42.22 20.32
CA ASN A 164 13.72 -41.17 19.31
C ASN A 164 13.14 -41.74 18.02
N ASP A 165 11.89 -41.40 17.75
CA ASP A 165 11.05 -42.01 16.73
C ASP A 165 10.93 -41.13 15.49
N ALA A 166 10.66 -41.76 14.35
CA ALA A 166 10.36 -41.08 13.09
C ALA A 166 8.99 -41.50 12.59
N LEU A 167 8.02 -40.58 12.59
CA LEU A 167 6.63 -40.82 12.21
C LEU A 167 6.32 -40.07 10.91
N TYR A 168 5.76 -40.77 9.94
CA TYR A 168 5.37 -40.23 8.64
C TYR A 168 3.89 -40.58 8.35
N GLY A 169 3.01 -39.57 8.28
CA GLY A 169 1.60 -39.75 7.92
C GLY A 169 1.42 -40.09 6.45
N TYR A 170 2.08 -39.30 5.59
CA TYR A 170 2.03 -39.32 4.12
C TYR A 170 0.77 -38.69 3.54
N ALA A 171 -0.29 -39.43 3.21
CA ALA A 171 -1.43 -38.85 2.50
C ALA A 171 -2.73 -39.17 3.22
N GLY A 172 -3.43 -38.15 3.70
CA GLY A 172 -4.60 -38.34 4.55
C GLY A 172 -4.63 -37.28 5.64
N ASN A 173 -5.69 -37.27 6.43
CA ASN A 173 -5.71 -36.43 7.64
C ASN A 173 -5.27 -37.30 8.82
N ASP A 174 -4.00 -37.21 9.17
CA ASP A 174 -3.32 -38.11 10.08
C ASP A 174 -3.22 -37.54 11.50
N THR A 175 -2.98 -38.42 12.46
CA THR A 175 -2.69 -38.03 13.85
C THR A 175 -1.45 -38.74 14.36
N LEU A 176 -0.39 -37.98 14.65
CA LEU A 176 0.92 -38.49 15.05
C LEU A 176 1.22 -38.11 16.50
N TYR A 177 1.69 -39.08 17.28
CA TYR A 177 2.15 -38.91 18.66
C TYR A 177 3.58 -39.42 18.80
N GLY A 178 4.55 -38.54 19.01
CA GLY A 178 5.96 -38.88 19.26
C GLY A 178 6.11 -39.65 20.57
N GLY A 179 5.88 -38.98 21.69
CA GLY A 179 5.89 -39.59 23.01
C GLY A 179 6.98 -39.02 23.88
N THR A 180 7.95 -39.84 24.28
CA THR A 180 9.11 -39.38 25.06
C THR A 180 10.39 -39.63 24.27
N GLY A 181 11.28 -38.64 24.25
CA GLY A 181 12.52 -38.67 23.48
C GLY A 181 12.49 -37.64 22.36
N ASN A 182 13.59 -37.52 21.61
CA ASN A 182 13.65 -36.49 20.56
C ASN A 182 13.13 -37.08 19.25
N ASP A 183 11.90 -36.72 18.89
CA ASP A 183 11.15 -37.30 17.80
C ASP A 183 11.18 -36.43 16.53
N THR A 184 10.79 -37.04 15.42
CA THR A 184 10.59 -36.38 14.14
C THR A 184 9.24 -36.80 13.56
N LEU A 185 8.33 -35.85 13.42
CA LEU A 185 6.97 -36.07 12.94
C LEU A 185 6.77 -35.28 11.64
N ASP A 186 6.26 -35.97 10.62
CA ASP A 186 5.98 -35.44 9.28
C ASP A 186 4.54 -35.84 8.92
N GLY A 187 3.64 -34.85 8.87
CA GLY A 187 2.22 -35.04 8.55
C GLY A 187 2.07 -35.51 7.11
N GLY A 188 2.40 -34.63 6.17
CA GLY A 188 2.42 -34.94 4.74
C GLY A 188 1.36 -34.14 3.99
N ASP A 189 0.60 -34.81 3.14
CA ASP A 189 -0.53 -34.22 2.42
C ASP A 189 -1.82 -34.45 3.23
N GLY A 190 -2.54 -33.38 3.57
CA GLY A 190 -3.83 -33.43 4.27
C GLY A 190 -3.83 -32.55 5.52
N ASN A 191 -4.93 -32.56 6.26
CA ASN A 191 -5.04 -31.75 7.48
C ASN A 191 -4.68 -32.60 8.69
N ASP A 192 -3.47 -32.42 9.20
CA ASP A 192 -2.83 -33.30 10.17
C ASP A 192 -2.81 -32.72 11.59
N VAL A 193 -2.64 -33.62 12.56
CA VAL A 193 -2.45 -33.25 13.96
C VAL A 193 -1.22 -33.96 14.53
N LEU A 194 -0.20 -33.19 14.91
CA LEU A 194 1.08 -33.70 15.39
C LEU A 194 1.28 -33.33 16.86
N TYR A 195 1.71 -34.29 17.67
CA TYR A 195 2.08 -34.12 19.07
C TYR A 195 3.50 -34.65 19.29
N GLY A 196 4.47 -33.76 19.56
CA GLY A 196 5.86 -34.11 19.86
C GLY A 196 5.94 -34.90 21.17
N GLY A 197 5.59 -34.24 22.28
CA GLY A 197 5.49 -34.86 23.58
C GLY A 197 6.45 -34.26 24.59
N THR A 198 7.48 -35.02 24.99
CA THR A 198 8.52 -34.51 25.88
C THR A 198 9.87 -34.57 25.20
N GLU A 199 10.81 -33.73 25.65
CA GLU A 199 12.12 -33.53 25.04
C GLU A 199 12.04 -32.75 23.72
N ASN A 200 13.10 -32.74 22.91
CA ASN A 200 13.22 -31.77 21.82
C ASN A 200 12.83 -32.40 20.47
N ASP A 201 11.71 -31.97 19.92
CA ASP A 201 11.05 -32.56 18.77
C ASP A 201 11.14 -31.69 17.51
N ASN A 202 11.02 -32.34 16.35
CA ASN A 202 10.87 -31.66 15.05
C ASN A 202 9.55 -32.05 14.41
N LEU A 203 8.68 -31.08 14.19
CA LEU A 203 7.34 -31.27 13.64
C LEU A 203 7.22 -30.53 12.31
N PHE A 204 6.75 -31.25 11.28
CA PHE A 204 6.51 -30.73 9.94
C PHE A 204 5.07 -31.04 9.53
N GLY A 205 4.24 -30.01 9.34
CA GLY A 205 2.87 -30.16 8.82
C GLY A 205 2.89 -30.57 7.35
N ASN A 206 3.54 -29.73 6.54
CA ASN A 206 3.69 -29.80 5.09
C ASN A 206 2.52 -29.17 4.33
N ALA A 207 1.57 -29.96 3.82
CA ALA A 207 0.55 -29.48 2.90
C ALA A 207 -0.84 -29.74 3.45
N GLY A 208 -1.58 -28.68 3.73
CA GLY A 208 -2.91 -28.73 4.33
C GLY A 208 -3.00 -27.80 5.53
N SER A 209 -4.17 -27.75 6.17
CA SER A 209 -4.33 -26.95 7.41
C SER A 209 -4.08 -27.81 8.63
N ASP A 210 -2.91 -27.65 9.22
CA ASP A 210 -2.32 -28.52 10.24
C ASP A 210 -2.35 -27.91 11.64
N ILE A 211 -2.23 -28.79 12.64
CA ILE A 211 -2.08 -28.41 14.04
C ILE A 211 -0.88 -29.14 14.66
N LEU A 212 0.14 -28.39 15.04
CA LEU A 212 1.38 -28.90 15.61
C LEU A 212 1.47 -28.51 17.09
N TYR A 213 1.68 -29.51 17.95
CA TYR A 213 1.93 -29.38 19.38
C TYR A 213 3.33 -29.89 19.72
N GLY A 214 4.27 -29.01 20.09
CA GLY A 214 5.62 -29.39 20.54
C GLY A 214 5.59 -30.19 21.83
N GLY A 215 5.17 -29.55 22.93
CA GLY A 215 5.03 -30.17 24.24
C GLY A 215 6.01 -29.59 25.25
N ASP A 216 6.70 -30.45 26.00
CA ASP A 216 7.76 -30.03 26.94
C ASP A 216 9.12 -30.16 26.25
N GLY A 217 9.87 -29.09 26.03
CA GLY A 217 11.17 -29.17 25.37
C GLY A 217 11.50 -27.94 24.56
N ASN A 218 12.62 -28.00 23.84
CA ASN A 218 12.94 -26.97 22.86
C ASN A 218 12.65 -27.54 21.47
N ASP A 219 11.47 -27.26 20.97
CA ASP A 219 10.91 -27.86 19.77
C ASP A 219 11.11 -26.99 18.54
N THR A 220 11.07 -27.61 17.37
CA THR A 220 11.07 -26.91 16.08
C THR A 220 9.81 -27.29 15.32
N LEU A 221 8.93 -26.33 15.09
CA LEU A 221 7.66 -26.50 14.40
C LEU A 221 7.70 -25.75 13.07
N SER A 222 7.39 -26.45 11.97
CA SER A 222 7.27 -25.88 10.62
C SER A 222 5.93 -26.24 10.01
N ALA A 223 5.18 -25.21 9.66
CA ALA A 223 3.96 -25.28 8.85
C ALA A 223 4.25 -25.85 7.46
N SER A 224 5.25 -25.26 6.78
CA SER A 224 5.57 -25.58 5.39
C SER A 224 6.52 -26.76 5.18
N SER A 225 6.51 -27.28 3.94
CA SER A 225 7.41 -28.34 3.49
C SER A 225 8.89 -27.92 3.50
N ILE A 226 9.59 -28.21 4.59
CA ILE A 226 11.04 -28.23 4.57
C ILE A 226 11.46 -29.53 3.88
N PHE A 227 11.69 -29.50 2.56
CA PHE A 227 12.25 -30.65 1.85
C PHE A 227 13.64 -31.00 2.42
N SER A 228 13.70 -31.89 3.40
CA SER A 228 14.89 -32.63 3.82
C SER A 228 14.78 -34.07 3.35
N ARG A 229 14.96 -34.31 2.05
CA ARG A 229 15.36 -35.65 1.57
C ARG A 229 16.86 -35.85 1.50
N TYR A 230 17.68 -34.86 1.86
CA TYR A 230 19.13 -35.02 1.86
C TYR A 230 19.82 -34.30 3.02
N ASN A 231 20.27 -35.11 3.96
CA ASN A 231 21.30 -34.86 4.96
C ASN A 231 22.35 -33.80 4.53
N ILE A 232 22.36 -32.69 5.27
CA ILE A 232 23.48 -31.79 5.64
C ILE A 232 24.31 -31.11 4.54
N PHE A 233 24.33 -29.78 4.64
CA PHE A 233 25.26 -28.80 4.06
C PHE A 233 25.14 -28.54 2.55
N TYR A 234 24.82 -27.27 2.25
CA TYR A 234 24.85 -26.57 0.95
C TYR A 234 23.56 -26.62 0.11
N ASP A 235 22.82 -25.51 0.27
CA ASP A 235 22.24 -24.69 -0.81
C ASP A 235 21.02 -25.30 -1.52
N PHE A 236 19.99 -24.47 -1.74
CA PHE A 236 18.66 -24.77 -2.31
C PHE A 236 17.57 -25.23 -1.32
N LEU A 237 17.02 -24.27 -0.58
CA LEU A 237 15.67 -24.34 0.01
C LEU A 237 14.74 -23.49 -0.87
N PHE A 238 13.71 -24.12 -1.44
CA PHE A 238 12.54 -23.42 -1.98
C PHE A 238 11.50 -23.43 -0.86
N PHE A 239 11.25 -22.27 -0.23
CA PHE A 239 10.10 -22.05 0.63
C PHE A 239 9.04 -21.38 -0.21
N GLU A 240 8.15 -22.17 -0.78
CA GLU A 240 6.79 -21.71 -1.07
C GLU A 240 5.99 -22.29 0.09
N GLY A 241 5.27 -21.45 0.84
CA GLY A 241 4.27 -22.03 1.72
C GLY A 241 3.23 -22.78 0.89
N ASP A 242 2.45 -23.62 1.57
CA ASP A 242 1.50 -24.53 0.92
C ASP A 242 0.18 -23.84 0.50
N GLY A 243 0.00 -22.57 0.87
CA GLY A 243 -1.17 -21.75 0.58
C GLY A 243 -2.31 -21.88 1.60
N GLU A 244 -2.12 -22.60 2.71
CA GLU A 244 -3.16 -22.90 3.70
C GLU A 244 -2.73 -22.47 5.12
N PRO A 245 -3.68 -22.10 6.00
CA PRO A 245 -3.34 -21.58 7.33
C PRO A 245 -3.15 -22.67 8.40
N ASP A 246 -2.02 -22.61 9.11
CA ASP A 246 -1.66 -23.57 10.17
C ASP A 246 -1.74 -23.04 11.61
N ILE A 247 -1.76 -23.95 12.58
CA ILE A 247 -1.66 -23.65 14.02
C ILE A 247 -0.44 -24.32 14.65
N LEU A 248 0.48 -23.49 15.18
CA LEU A 248 1.71 -23.96 15.84
C LEU A 248 1.67 -23.63 17.33
N ILE A 249 1.93 -24.63 18.17
CA ILE A 249 1.84 -24.56 19.64
C ILE A 249 3.09 -25.24 20.22
N GLY A 250 4.08 -24.45 20.62
CA GLY A 250 5.37 -24.92 21.14
C GLY A 250 5.22 -25.60 22.48
N GLY A 251 4.80 -24.85 23.50
CA GLY A 251 4.59 -25.40 24.85
C GLY A 251 5.71 -24.97 25.79
N ASP A 252 6.10 -25.82 26.74
CA ASP A 252 7.09 -25.47 27.76
C ASP A 252 8.52 -25.63 27.21
N GLY A 253 9.20 -24.53 26.91
CA GLY A 253 10.63 -24.46 26.64
C GLY A 253 10.96 -23.38 25.61
N ASN A 254 12.15 -23.42 25.03
CA ASN A 254 12.56 -22.41 24.05
C ASN A 254 12.36 -22.95 22.63
N ASP A 255 11.24 -22.60 22.03
CA ASP A 255 10.76 -23.17 20.79
C ASP A 255 11.13 -22.31 19.57
N THR A 256 11.17 -22.96 18.42
CA THR A 256 11.42 -22.32 17.12
C THR A 256 10.25 -22.58 16.17
N TYR A 257 9.64 -21.49 15.70
CA TYR A 257 8.56 -21.49 14.74
C TYR A 257 9.07 -21.05 13.37
N ILE A 258 8.87 -21.88 12.36
CA ILE A 258 9.21 -21.54 10.97
C ILE A 258 7.90 -21.30 10.22
N VAL A 259 7.63 -20.03 9.93
CA VAL A 259 6.40 -19.58 9.26
C VAL A 259 6.70 -19.19 7.82
N GLY A 260 5.94 -19.78 6.91
CA GLY A 260 6.10 -19.59 5.46
C GLY A 260 5.13 -18.58 4.88
N GLU A 261 4.00 -18.35 5.56
CA GLU A 261 2.86 -17.60 5.02
C GLU A 261 2.21 -16.68 6.05
N SER A 262 1.37 -15.76 5.56
CA SER A 262 0.64 -14.80 6.41
C SER A 262 -0.58 -15.39 7.12
N GLY A 263 -0.96 -16.64 6.81
CA GLY A 263 -2.10 -17.34 7.42
C GLY A 263 -1.77 -18.09 8.72
N ASP A 264 -0.49 -18.38 8.96
CA ASP A 264 -0.03 -19.19 10.09
C ASP A 264 -0.30 -18.49 11.43
N ARG A 265 -0.74 -19.27 12.43
CA ARG A 265 -0.99 -18.77 13.78
C ARG A 265 -0.19 -19.52 14.82
N ILE A 266 0.70 -18.78 15.49
CA ILE A 266 1.42 -19.24 16.68
C ILE A 266 0.58 -18.96 17.94
N ILE A 267 0.50 -19.93 18.85
CA ILE A 267 -0.14 -19.76 20.16
C ILE A 267 0.87 -20.11 21.24
N GLU A 268 1.27 -19.10 22.01
CA GLU A 268 2.19 -19.26 23.13
C GLU A 268 1.59 -18.92 24.49
N ALA A 269 2.05 -19.65 25.51
CA ALA A 269 1.63 -19.45 26.89
C ALA A 269 2.56 -18.46 27.63
N PRO A 270 2.06 -17.70 28.61
CA PRO A 270 2.93 -16.80 29.36
C PRO A 270 4.01 -17.56 30.15
N ASN A 271 5.29 -17.19 29.96
CA ASN A 271 6.48 -17.79 30.59
C ASN A 271 6.77 -19.25 30.17
N ALA A 272 6.38 -19.64 28.94
CA ALA A 272 6.66 -20.97 28.42
C ALA A 272 8.15 -21.14 28.03
N GLY A 273 8.78 -20.08 27.54
CA GLY A 273 10.24 -19.98 27.49
C GLY A 273 10.68 -18.70 26.81
N ARG A 274 11.71 -18.79 25.97
CA ARG A 274 12.15 -17.69 25.10
C ARG A 274 12.17 -18.17 23.67
N ASP A 275 11.18 -17.74 22.91
CA ASP A 275 10.79 -18.39 21.67
C ASP A 275 11.17 -17.57 20.44
N THR A 276 11.48 -18.27 19.35
CA THR A 276 11.99 -17.68 18.11
C THR A 276 11.05 -17.93 16.95
N VAL A 277 10.67 -16.86 16.25
CA VAL A 277 9.99 -16.93 14.96
C VAL A 277 10.99 -16.67 13.84
N ILE A 278 11.03 -17.57 12.86
CA ILE A 278 11.77 -17.42 11.62
C ILE A 278 10.75 -17.31 10.48
N THR A 279 10.81 -16.22 9.72
CA THR A 279 9.81 -15.89 8.69
C THR A 279 10.46 -15.52 7.36
N TYR A 280 9.81 -15.84 6.25
CA TYR A 280 10.19 -15.41 4.90
C TYR A 280 9.30 -14.28 4.35
N SER A 281 8.35 -13.80 5.16
CA SER A 281 7.46 -12.66 4.90
C SER A 281 7.51 -11.67 6.07
N SER A 282 6.96 -10.47 5.87
CA SER A 282 6.79 -9.50 6.96
C SER A 282 5.97 -10.12 8.11
N TYR A 283 6.38 -9.88 9.35
CA TYR A 283 5.78 -10.54 10.51
C TYR A 283 5.69 -9.62 11.74
N ILE A 284 4.64 -9.83 12.53
CA ILE A 284 4.39 -9.15 13.80
C ILE A 284 4.35 -10.21 14.89
N LEU A 285 5.24 -10.12 15.89
CA LEU A 285 5.23 -11.03 17.03
C LEU A 285 3.90 -10.93 17.79
N GLY A 286 3.24 -12.09 17.95
CA GLY A 286 2.11 -12.24 18.85
C GLY A 286 2.54 -12.14 20.32
N ASP A 287 1.58 -12.16 21.25
CA ASP A 287 1.87 -12.14 22.68
C ASP A 287 2.78 -13.32 23.10
N ASN A 288 3.62 -13.12 24.11
CA ASN A 288 4.52 -14.13 24.69
C ASN A 288 5.68 -14.61 23.78
N LEU A 289 5.88 -14.03 22.59
CA LEU A 289 7.03 -14.34 21.73
C LEU A 289 8.13 -13.28 21.85
N GLU A 290 9.39 -13.67 21.92
CA GLU A 290 10.50 -12.73 22.14
C GLU A 290 11.33 -12.46 20.89
N ASP A 291 11.65 -13.49 20.10
CA ASP A 291 12.65 -13.36 19.04
C ASP A 291 12.03 -13.47 17.65
N LEU A 292 12.46 -12.59 16.74
CA LEU A 292 12.07 -12.58 15.34
C LEU A 292 13.31 -12.52 14.45
N THR A 293 13.41 -13.45 13.51
CA THR A 293 14.44 -13.47 12.47
C THR A 293 13.79 -13.43 11.09
N LEU A 294 14.12 -12.40 10.31
CA LEU A 294 13.73 -12.28 8.91
C LEU A 294 14.72 -13.10 8.06
N ALA A 295 14.24 -14.15 7.42
CA ALA A 295 15.06 -15.06 6.64
C ALA A 295 15.30 -14.56 5.20
N GLU A 296 16.38 -15.04 4.59
CA GLU A 296 16.76 -14.74 3.21
C GLU A 296 15.99 -15.63 2.23
N GLN A 297 15.38 -15.07 1.18
CA GLN A 297 14.94 -15.87 0.05
C GLN A 297 16.09 -16.02 -0.98
N THR A 298 16.39 -17.26 -1.36
CA THR A 298 17.57 -17.60 -2.18
C THR A 298 17.55 -16.94 -3.58
N TYR A 299 16.39 -16.48 -4.06
CA TYR A 299 16.21 -15.90 -5.39
C TYR A 299 15.49 -14.54 -5.41
N SER A 300 15.11 -13.99 -4.26
CA SER A 300 14.49 -12.67 -4.16
C SER A 300 15.03 -11.93 -2.93
N SER A 301 15.57 -10.72 -3.11
CA SER A 301 15.87 -9.82 -2.01
C SER A 301 14.62 -9.00 -1.73
N SER A 302 13.61 -9.64 -1.16
CA SER A 302 12.37 -8.97 -0.80
C SER A 302 12.57 -8.16 0.48
N SER A 303 12.24 -6.87 0.41
CA SER A 303 12.15 -6.01 1.59
C SER A 303 10.96 -6.49 2.44
N ILE A 304 11.27 -7.23 3.50
CA ILE A 304 10.30 -7.69 4.51
C ILE A 304 10.55 -6.95 5.82
N ASN A 305 9.50 -6.81 6.63
CA ASN A 305 9.53 -5.98 7.84
C ASN A 305 9.22 -6.80 9.10
N GLY A 306 9.79 -6.40 10.23
CA GLY A 306 9.63 -7.07 11.51
C GLY A 306 9.09 -6.14 12.59
N THR A 307 8.08 -6.57 13.34
CA THR A 307 7.54 -5.81 14.46
C THR A 307 7.44 -6.68 15.72
N GLY A 308 7.96 -6.19 16.84
CA GLY A 308 7.88 -6.79 18.16
C GLY A 308 6.53 -6.61 18.84
N ASN A 309 6.51 -6.93 20.13
CA ASN A 309 5.35 -6.87 21.02
C ASN A 309 5.69 -6.03 22.27
N ARG A 310 5.18 -6.37 23.46
CA ARG A 310 5.43 -5.58 24.69
C ARG A 310 6.56 -6.16 25.56
N LEU A 311 7.28 -7.15 25.05
CA LEU A 311 8.35 -7.86 25.73
C LEU A 311 9.70 -7.34 25.25
N ASN A 312 10.78 -7.78 25.88
CA ASN A 312 12.13 -7.48 25.41
C ASN A 312 12.43 -8.35 24.19
N ASN A 313 12.26 -7.80 22.99
CA ASN A 313 12.37 -8.52 21.75
C ASN A 313 13.79 -8.50 21.17
N VAL A 314 14.16 -9.56 20.44
CA VAL A 314 15.33 -9.55 19.56
C VAL A 314 14.86 -9.70 18.13
N ILE A 315 15.06 -8.66 17.31
CA ILE A 315 14.64 -8.64 15.92
C ILE A 315 15.88 -8.51 15.02
N ILE A 316 16.04 -9.47 14.12
CA ILE A 316 17.17 -9.54 13.18
C ILE A 316 16.61 -9.46 11.76
N GLY A 317 17.03 -8.43 11.01
CA GLY A 317 16.72 -8.25 9.60
C GLY A 317 17.58 -9.12 8.67
N ASN A 318 17.22 -9.09 7.38
CA ASN A 318 17.89 -9.84 6.32
C ASN A 318 18.91 -8.94 5.57
N SER A 319 19.28 -9.30 4.34
CA SER A 319 20.23 -8.53 3.53
C SER A 319 19.59 -7.47 2.62
N SER A 320 18.27 -7.27 2.74
CA SER A 320 17.51 -6.23 2.07
C SER A 320 17.16 -5.12 3.05
N SER A 321 16.78 -3.94 2.55
CA SER A 321 16.22 -2.87 3.38
C SER A 321 15.02 -3.35 4.19
N ASN A 322 15.09 -3.30 5.52
CA ASN A 322 14.03 -3.71 6.43
C ASN A 322 13.56 -2.53 7.30
N THR A 323 12.29 -2.55 7.69
CA THR A 323 11.78 -1.76 8.82
C THR A 323 11.61 -2.68 10.02
N LEU A 324 12.37 -2.39 11.09
CA LEU A 324 12.32 -3.12 12.35
C LEU A 324 11.74 -2.22 13.45
N ARG A 325 10.71 -2.70 14.15
CA ARG A 325 10.06 -1.96 15.23
C ARG A 325 10.00 -2.80 16.50
N GLY A 326 10.57 -2.32 17.61
CA GLY A 326 10.57 -3.02 18.91
C GLY A 326 9.24 -2.95 19.64
N LYS A 327 8.65 -1.73 19.71
CA LYS A 327 7.53 -1.34 20.60
C LYS A 327 8.00 -1.26 22.06
N ALA A 328 7.17 -1.67 23.02
CA ALA A 328 7.50 -1.53 24.44
C ALA A 328 8.38 -2.69 24.89
N GLY A 329 9.37 -2.44 25.74
CA GLY A 329 10.40 -3.41 26.08
C GLY A 329 11.80 -2.80 26.01
N SER A 330 12.81 -3.57 26.40
CA SER A 330 14.22 -3.27 26.12
C SER A 330 14.68 -4.18 24.98
N ASP A 331 14.58 -3.67 23.77
CA ASP A 331 14.67 -4.45 22.54
C ASP A 331 16.07 -4.42 21.93
N LEU A 332 16.39 -5.42 21.13
CA LEU A 332 17.58 -5.45 20.29
C LEU A 332 17.14 -5.54 18.83
N LEU A 333 17.38 -4.47 18.07
CA LEU A 333 17.10 -4.40 16.64
C LEU A 333 18.42 -4.39 15.86
N ASN A 334 18.56 -5.33 14.93
CA ASN A 334 19.71 -5.40 14.02
C ASN A 334 19.22 -5.42 12.58
N GLY A 335 19.47 -4.34 11.84
CA GLY A 335 19.01 -4.14 10.45
C GLY A 335 19.55 -5.21 9.50
N GLY A 336 20.84 -5.50 9.59
CA GLY A 336 21.47 -6.54 8.77
C GLY A 336 22.30 -5.93 7.64
N ARG A 337 21.97 -6.19 6.38
CA ARG A 337 22.55 -5.41 5.26
C ARG A 337 21.38 -4.74 4.56
N GLY A 338 21.60 -3.54 4.04
CA GLY A 338 20.52 -2.79 3.38
C GLY A 338 20.45 -1.37 3.94
N GLU A 339 19.57 -0.56 3.37
CA GLU A 339 19.20 0.71 4.01
C GLU A 339 18.03 0.44 4.96
N ASP A 340 18.29 0.32 6.26
CA ASP A 340 17.32 -0.15 7.25
C ASP A 340 16.70 0.99 8.07
N ILE A 341 15.47 0.78 8.55
CA ILE A 341 14.78 1.70 9.47
C ILE A 341 14.58 1.00 10.80
N LEU A 342 15.20 1.53 11.86
CA LEU A 342 15.15 0.96 13.21
C LEU A 342 14.38 1.88 14.16
N ILE A 343 13.30 1.36 14.71
CA ILE A 343 12.38 2.06 15.63
C ILE A 343 12.35 1.26 16.94
N GLY A 344 13.04 1.71 18.00
CA GLY A 344 13.09 0.98 19.28
C GLY A 344 11.74 0.94 19.98
N THR A 345 11.39 1.99 20.72
CA THR A 345 10.09 2.11 21.42
C THR A 345 9.33 3.35 20.99
N ASP A 346 7.99 3.28 21.01
CA ASP A 346 7.13 4.43 20.80
C ASP A 346 6.53 5.00 22.10
N ARG A 347 6.36 4.20 23.18
CA ARG A 347 5.98 4.63 24.55
C ARG A 347 6.26 3.55 25.61
N GLY A 348 7.14 3.85 26.57
CA GLY A 348 7.36 3.03 27.77
C GLY A 348 8.05 3.80 28.90
N ILE A 349 8.33 3.10 30.01
CA ILE A 349 9.09 3.66 31.14
C ILE A 349 10.27 2.76 31.47
N ALA A 350 11.46 3.35 31.52
CA ALA A 350 12.72 2.69 31.85
C ALA A 350 13.17 1.60 30.84
N GLU A 351 13.00 1.88 29.55
CA GLU A 351 13.34 1.00 28.44
C GLU A 351 14.76 1.25 27.90
N ARG A 352 15.42 0.20 27.41
CA ARG A 352 16.80 0.30 26.93
C ARG A 352 17.01 -0.49 25.66
N ASP A 353 16.74 0.18 24.55
CA ASP A 353 16.84 -0.45 23.24
C ASP A 353 18.26 -0.37 22.70
N THR A 354 18.67 -1.42 21.98
CA THR A 354 19.93 -1.49 21.26
C THR A 354 19.64 -1.55 19.77
N LEU A 355 20.06 -0.52 19.06
CA LEU A 355 19.84 -0.37 17.61
C LEU A 355 21.19 -0.52 16.89
N THR A 356 21.23 -1.41 15.91
CA THR A 356 22.42 -1.71 15.11
C THR A 356 22.02 -1.70 13.64
N GLY A 357 22.48 -0.72 12.88
CA GLY A 357 22.15 -0.61 11.45
C GLY A 357 22.86 -1.66 10.61
N SER A 358 24.11 -1.93 10.97
CA SER A 358 25.09 -2.78 10.30
C SER A 358 25.63 -2.18 9.00
N ALA A 359 25.19 -2.60 7.82
CA ALA A 359 25.81 -2.15 6.55
C ALA A 359 24.77 -1.56 5.59
N GLY A 360 24.89 -0.25 5.36
CA GLY A 360 24.09 0.53 4.44
C GLY A 360 23.82 1.91 5.02
N ARG A 361 22.89 2.66 4.42
CA ARG A 361 22.46 3.95 4.99
C ARG A 361 21.25 3.69 5.86
N ASP A 362 21.46 3.68 7.17
CA ASP A 362 20.43 3.30 8.12
C ASP A 362 19.78 4.53 8.78
N ILE A 363 18.50 4.40 9.13
CA ILE A 363 17.71 5.44 9.79
C ILE A 363 17.32 4.96 11.19
N PHE A 364 17.82 5.66 12.20
CA PHE A 364 17.47 5.44 13.60
C PHE A 364 16.40 6.44 14.03
N VAL A 365 15.20 5.95 14.34
CA VAL A 365 14.05 6.80 14.68
C VAL A 365 13.89 6.90 16.20
N LEU A 366 14.10 8.09 16.75
CA LEU A 366 14.00 8.38 18.19
C LEU A 366 12.86 9.37 18.52
N GLY A 367 11.93 9.54 17.57
CA GLY A 367 10.74 10.35 17.71
C GLY A 367 10.04 10.50 16.36
N ASN A 368 8.72 10.73 16.40
CA ASN A 368 7.89 11.03 15.21
C ASN A 368 7.32 12.45 15.32
N ALA A 369 6.41 12.88 14.44
CA ALA A 369 5.86 14.25 14.47
C ALA A 369 5.18 14.68 15.79
N THR A 370 4.73 13.72 16.61
CA THR A 370 3.89 13.96 17.80
C THR A 370 4.51 13.49 19.11
N THR A 371 5.51 12.60 19.06
CA THR A 371 6.11 11.99 20.25
C THR A 371 7.62 11.97 20.17
N ILE A 372 8.27 12.34 21.27
CA ILE A 372 9.67 12.07 21.53
C ILE A 372 9.73 10.68 22.18
N PHE A 373 10.54 9.78 21.63
CA PHE A 373 10.70 8.45 22.24
C PHE A 373 11.68 8.53 23.41
N TYR A 374 11.53 7.62 24.38
CA TYR A 374 12.32 7.60 25.63
C TYR A 374 12.14 8.82 26.55
N ASP A 375 11.19 9.72 26.25
CA ASP A 375 10.83 10.83 27.13
C ASP A 375 9.73 10.37 28.10
N ASP A 376 10.07 10.23 29.39
CA ASP A 376 9.13 9.82 30.44
C ASP A 376 8.20 10.97 30.91
N GLY A 377 8.37 12.17 30.35
CA GLY A 377 7.59 13.37 30.64
C GLY A 377 7.74 13.86 32.09
N ASN A 378 8.72 13.37 32.84
CA ASN A 378 8.90 13.69 34.26
C ASN A 378 9.69 14.99 34.45
N PRO A 379 9.05 16.08 34.91
CA PRO A 379 9.72 17.37 34.99
C PRO A 379 10.63 17.50 36.22
N ILE A 380 10.72 16.47 37.08
CA ILE A 380 11.31 16.56 38.42
C ILE A 380 12.64 15.81 38.52
N THR A 381 12.81 14.70 37.81
CA THR A 381 14.03 13.88 37.86
C THR A 381 14.55 13.63 36.46
N PRO A 382 15.85 13.92 36.17
CA PRO A 382 16.45 13.49 34.92
C PRO A 382 16.40 11.96 34.84
N GLY A 383 15.78 11.43 33.81
CA GLY A 383 15.80 10.02 33.51
C GLY A 383 17.09 9.64 32.80
N PHE A 384 17.65 8.55 33.30
CA PHE A 384 18.77 7.81 32.72
C PHE A 384 18.41 6.33 32.57
N ASN A 385 17.15 6.02 32.82
CA ASN A 385 16.63 4.67 32.86
C ASN A 385 15.99 4.28 31.54
N ASP A 386 15.65 5.27 30.71
CA ASP A 386 14.97 5.15 29.43
C ASP A 386 15.88 5.75 28.33
N TYR A 387 16.37 4.99 27.35
CA TYR A 387 17.16 5.50 26.22
C TYR A 387 17.50 4.43 25.18
N ALA A 388 17.74 4.86 23.93
CA ALA A 388 18.34 4.02 22.88
C ALA A 388 19.88 3.99 22.93
N VAL A 389 20.48 2.87 22.55
CA VAL A 389 21.91 2.73 22.26
C VAL A 389 22.09 2.39 20.79
N ILE A 390 22.66 3.34 20.04
CA ILE A 390 23.01 3.13 18.62
C ILE A 390 24.47 2.69 18.57
N THR A 391 24.75 1.48 18.09
CA THR A 391 26.06 0.83 18.32
C THR A 391 27.11 1.03 17.22
N ASP A 392 26.70 1.44 16.02
CA ASP A 392 27.57 1.42 14.83
C ASP A 392 27.42 2.63 13.89
N PHE A 393 26.88 3.74 14.40
CA PHE A 393 26.59 4.94 13.63
C PHE A 393 27.77 5.51 12.79
N ASP A 394 27.65 5.45 11.46
CA ASP A 394 28.55 6.10 10.50
C ASP A 394 27.96 7.43 10.01
N ILE A 395 28.66 8.54 10.31
CA ILE A 395 28.23 9.89 9.92
C ILE A 395 28.15 10.13 8.40
N ASN A 396 28.75 9.27 7.59
CA ASN A 396 28.73 9.40 6.13
C ASN A 396 27.58 8.63 5.49
N GLU A 397 27.01 7.68 6.20
CA GLU A 397 25.96 6.79 5.71
C GLU A 397 24.65 7.07 6.45
N ASP A 398 24.65 7.08 7.79
CA ASP A 398 23.45 6.97 8.61
C ASP A 398 22.77 8.30 8.99
N VAL A 399 21.50 8.19 9.40
CA VAL A 399 20.66 9.30 9.85
C VAL A 399 19.98 8.98 11.18
N ILE A 400 19.93 9.97 12.08
CA ILE A 400 19.10 9.95 13.29
C ILE A 400 17.92 10.91 13.10
N ARG A 401 16.71 10.41 13.33
CA ARG A 401 15.47 11.19 13.26
C ARG A 401 14.94 11.51 14.65
N LEU A 402 14.67 12.80 14.91
CA LEU A 402 14.22 13.36 16.18
C LEU A 402 12.88 14.11 16.03
N ASN A 403 12.11 14.21 17.12
CA ASN A 403 10.90 15.03 17.16
C ASN A 403 11.18 16.49 17.57
N GLY A 404 10.50 17.49 17.00
CA GLY A 404 10.54 18.86 17.50
C GLY A 404 11.70 19.69 16.94
N LYS A 405 12.12 20.74 17.66
CA LYS A 405 13.10 21.71 17.16
C LYS A 405 14.51 21.35 17.60
N ARG A 406 15.50 21.73 16.80
CA ARG A 406 16.92 21.48 17.14
C ARG A 406 17.32 22.08 18.48
N ALA A 407 16.72 23.21 18.85
CA ALA A 407 16.96 23.90 20.11
C ALA A 407 16.51 23.10 21.35
N ASP A 408 15.68 22.08 21.14
CA ASP A 408 15.15 21.20 22.18
C ASP A 408 16.13 20.04 22.45
N TYR A 409 17.29 20.00 21.80
CA TYR A 409 18.29 18.96 21.99
C TYR A 409 19.68 19.50 22.28
N TYR A 410 20.49 18.71 22.98
CA TYR A 410 21.93 18.95 23.09
C TYR A 410 22.72 17.65 23.15
N LEU A 411 23.99 17.73 22.72
CA LEU A 411 24.93 16.62 22.75
C LEU A 411 25.98 16.83 23.85
N THR A 412 26.35 15.76 24.53
CA THR A 412 27.45 15.74 25.51
C THR A 412 28.15 14.37 25.51
N THR A 413 29.25 14.24 26.24
CA THR A 413 29.88 12.93 26.44
C THR A 413 29.01 12.06 27.33
N SER A 414 28.88 10.78 26.99
CA SER A 414 28.10 9.83 27.80
C SER A 414 28.46 9.87 29.30
N PRO A 415 27.46 9.97 30.20
CA PRO A 415 27.65 9.94 31.64
C PRO A 415 28.40 8.70 32.15
N ARG A 416 29.14 8.87 33.25
CA ARG A 416 29.88 7.77 33.88
C ARG A 416 28.93 6.68 34.38
N GLY A 417 29.06 5.47 33.85
CA GLY A 417 28.23 4.32 34.22
C GLY A 417 27.28 3.86 33.11
N LEU A 418 27.16 4.65 32.04
CA LEU A 418 26.42 4.30 30.83
C LEU A 418 27.40 3.87 29.71
N PRO A 419 26.89 3.25 28.62
CA PRO A 419 27.69 2.93 27.43
C PRO A 419 28.51 4.12 26.91
N THR A 420 29.71 3.88 26.40
CA THR A 420 30.57 4.96 25.88
C THR A 420 30.06 5.48 24.54
N GLY A 421 29.90 6.79 24.41
CA GLY A 421 29.45 7.41 23.17
C GLY A 421 29.11 8.89 23.35
N THR A 422 28.42 9.45 22.37
CA THR A 422 27.82 10.79 22.46
C THR A 422 26.40 10.63 23.01
N ALA A 423 26.11 11.27 24.15
CA ALA A 423 24.77 11.28 24.71
C ALA A 423 23.95 12.44 24.12
N LEU A 424 22.75 12.12 23.65
CA LEU A 424 21.75 13.05 23.14
C LEU A 424 20.68 13.24 24.21
N PHE A 425 20.48 14.48 24.62
CA PHE A 425 19.45 14.84 25.60
C PHE A 425 18.36 15.68 24.95
N HIS A 426 17.12 15.48 25.39
CA HIS A 426 16.00 16.39 25.15
C HIS A 426 15.91 17.42 26.29
N LYS A 427 15.63 18.68 25.94
CA LYS A 427 15.57 19.83 26.83
C LYS A 427 14.17 20.41 26.79
N GLN A 428 13.41 20.17 27.85
CA GLN A 428 12.09 20.76 28.04
C GLN A 428 12.17 22.04 28.90
N GLN A 429 11.48 23.10 28.47
CA GLN A 429 11.52 24.39 29.17
C GLN A 429 10.93 24.26 30.59
N ASP A 430 11.74 24.57 31.62
CA ASP A 430 11.41 24.45 33.05
C ASP A 430 11.34 23.02 33.64
N ALA A 431 11.84 22.00 32.92
CA ALA A 431 11.98 20.61 33.38
C ALA A 431 13.45 20.14 33.41
N THR A 432 13.71 18.95 33.97
CA THR A 432 15.03 18.30 33.93
C THR A 432 15.29 17.70 32.55
N ASP A 433 16.53 17.78 32.06
CA ASP A 433 16.91 17.21 30.75
C ASP A 433 16.81 15.67 30.77
N GLU A 434 16.31 15.08 29.68
CA GLU A 434 16.07 13.64 29.55
C GLU A 434 17.05 13.00 28.56
N LEU A 435 17.60 11.83 28.89
CA LEU A 435 18.52 11.13 28.00
C LEU A 435 17.72 10.35 26.93
N ILE A 436 17.87 10.71 25.66
CA ILE A 436 17.14 10.04 24.57
C ILE A 436 17.96 8.90 23.98
N ALA A 437 19.26 9.14 23.76
CA ALA A 437 20.12 8.12 23.17
C ALA A 437 21.60 8.26 23.52
N ILE A 438 22.32 7.15 23.41
CA ILE A 438 23.78 7.09 23.38
C ILE A 438 24.21 6.59 22.02
N ILE A 439 24.92 7.44 21.29
CA ILE A 439 25.33 7.21 19.91
C ILE A 439 26.82 6.85 19.90
N GLN A 440 27.13 5.62 19.50
CA GLN A 440 28.49 5.12 19.37
C GLN A 440 29.01 5.40 17.95
N SER A 441 29.57 6.60 17.75
CA SER A 441 30.22 6.96 16.49
C SER A 441 31.74 7.03 16.65
N THR A 442 32.45 6.74 15.57
CA THR A 442 33.91 6.92 15.48
C THR A 442 34.33 8.39 15.35
N THR A 443 33.38 9.28 15.07
CA THR A 443 33.59 10.72 14.89
C THR A 443 32.75 11.53 15.87
N ALA A 444 33.14 12.79 16.10
CA ALA A 444 32.39 13.69 16.97
C ALA A 444 31.12 14.17 16.26
N LEU A 445 29.99 14.10 16.95
CA LEU A 445 28.71 14.52 16.41
C LEU A 445 28.43 16.01 16.65
N ASP A 446 27.73 16.63 15.71
CA ASP A 446 27.27 18.01 15.73
C ASP A 446 25.80 18.01 15.30
N LEU A 447 24.93 18.53 16.18
CA LEU A 447 23.51 18.64 15.90
C LEU A 447 23.22 19.41 14.62
N ASN A 448 24.10 20.29 14.11
CA ASN A 448 23.85 21.04 12.88
C ASN A 448 24.17 20.26 11.60
N SER A 449 24.64 19.02 11.71
CA SER A 449 25.02 18.19 10.56
C SER A 449 23.82 17.52 9.89
N ALA A 450 24.03 17.04 8.67
CA ALA A 450 22.98 16.43 7.83
C ALA A 450 22.45 15.08 8.36
N TYR A 451 23.23 14.39 9.20
CA TYR A 451 22.86 13.11 9.81
C TYR A 451 21.91 13.23 11.02
N PHE A 452 21.45 14.44 11.36
CA PHE A 452 20.32 14.67 12.26
C PHE A 452 19.16 15.30 11.50
N SER A 453 18.04 14.59 11.43
CA SER A 453 16.76 15.07 10.91
C SER A 453 15.79 15.38 12.06
N LEU A 454 15.00 16.45 11.95
CA LEU A 454 14.09 16.93 13.00
C LEU A 454 12.69 17.18 12.44
N THR A 455 11.66 16.76 13.16
CA THR A 455 10.27 17.02 12.79
C THR A 455 9.74 18.25 13.54
N GLU A 456 10.00 19.46 13.05
CA GLU A 456 9.40 20.66 13.66
C GLU A 456 7.85 20.53 13.64
N SER A 457 7.21 20.94 14.74
CA SER A 457 5.82 20.65 15.14
C SER A 457 4.81 20.42 14.00
N GLY A 458 4.31 19.17 13.92
CA GLY A 458 2.98 18.80 13.44
C GLY A 458 2.45 19.50 12.19
N SER A 459 3.03 19.24 11.03
CA SER A 459 2.42 19.42 9.69
C SER A 459 3.38 19.11 8.53
N ASN A 460 4.56 18.55 8.79
CA ASN A 460 5.56 18.36 7.73
C ASN A 460 5.80 16.86 7.52
N LEU A 461 5.30 16.32 6.41
CA LEU A 461 5.66 14.99 5.94
C LEU A 461 7.02 15.11 5.27
N PHE A 462 8.04 14.46 5.86
CA PHE A 462 9.30 14.33 5.14
C PHE A 462 9.11 13.31 4.04
N VAL A 463 9.59 13.63 2.84
CA VAL A 463 9.64 12.70 1.70
C VAL A 463 10.47 11.43 2.02
N LEU A 464 11.24 11.45 3.12
CA LEU A 464 11.94 10.30 3.72
C LEU A 464 11.02 9.31 4.46
N GLU A 465 9.73 9.59 4.61
CA GLU A 465 8.73 8.75 5.30
C GLU A 465 7.86 7.92 4.35
N LEU A 466 8.14 8.00 3.05
CA LEU A 466 7.49 7.20 2.02
C LEU A 466 7.96 5.76 2.15
N ASP A 467 7.14 4.92 2.77
CA ASP A 467 7.42 3.51 3.10
C ASP A 467 6.64 2.52 2.22
N GLY A 468 5.99 3.03 1.17
CA GLY A 468 5.09 2.27 0.29
C GLY A 468 3.63 2.26 0.76
N SER A 469 3.35 2.62 2.02
CA SER A 469 1.99 2.80 2.54
C SER A 469 1.51 4.24 2.48
N ASN A 470 2.43 5.20 2.56
CA ASN A 470 2.13 6.65 2.51
C ASN A 470 2.56 7.29 1.16
N GLY A 471 2.97 6.46 0.21
CA GLY A 471 3.57 6.83 -1.07
C GLY A 471 4.96 6.22 -1.28
N PHE A 472 5.64 6.59 -2.37
CA PHE A 472 6.91 5.99 -2.80
C PHE A 472 7.77 6.94 -3.63
N THR A 473 9.06 6.60 -3.82
CA THR A 473 9.99 7.37 -4.67
C THR A 473 10.28 6.67 -5.99
N LEU A 474 10.48 7.46 -7.04
CA LEU A 474 10.79 7.03 -8.39
C LEU A 474 12.18 7.54 -8.78
N GLN A 475 13.09 6.61 -9.06
CA GLN A 475 14.52 6.93 -9.21
C GLN A 475 15.07 6.60 -10.61
N GLY A 476 15.77 7.57 -11.24
CA GLY A 476 16.46 7.39 -12.52
C GLY A 476 17.97 7.08 -12.42
N ASP A 477 18.62 6.73 -13.55
CA ASP A 477 20.10 6.58 -13.67
C ASP A 477 20.77 7.93 -14.06
N TYR A 478 22.07 8.10 -13.78
CA TYR A 478 22.88 9.30 -14.07
C TYR A 478 22.85 9.79 -15.51
N ARG A 479 22.54 8.89 -16.43
CA ARG A 479 22.47 9.19 -17.85
C ARG A 479 21.13 9.82 -18.24
N PHE A 480 20.11 9.73 -17.37
CA PHE A 480 18.70 10.01 -17.67
C PHE A 480 17.95 10.65 -16.46
N PRO A 481 18.27 11.90 -16.09
CA PRO A 481 17.61 12.64 -15.01
C PRO A 481 16.07 12.59 -15.08
N SER A 482 15.36 12.12 -14.04
CA SER A 482 13.89 12.12 -13.96
C SER A 482 13.33 13.36 -13.24
N GLY A 483 11.99 13.54 -13.20
CA GLY A 483 11.34 14.58 -12.40
C GLY A 483 11.34 15.99 -12.97
N SER A 484 11.69 16.15 -14.26
CA SER A 484 11.66 17.46 -14.94
C SER A 484 10.28 17.86 -15.46
N SER A 485 9.43 16.87 -15.72
CA SER A 485 8.02 17.00 -16.08
C SER A 485 7.33 15.73 -15.59
N VAL A 486 6.17 15.85 -14.97
CA VAL A 486 5.34 14.72 -14.52
C VAL A 486 3.91 14.95 -15.00
N SER A 487 3.21 13.85 -15.30
CA SER A 487 1.79 13.82 -15.66
C SER A 487 1.23 12.45 -15.25
N SER A 488 -0.09 12.30 -15.29
CA SER A 488 -0.79 11.07 -14.90
C SER A 488 -1.99 10.86 -15.81
N ALA A 489 -2.29 9.59 -16.11
CA ALA A 489 -3.51 9.16 -16.79
C ALA A 489 -3.60 7.63 -16.76
N ASP A 490 -4.79 7.05 -16.74
CA ASP A 490 -5.01 5.61 -16.92
C ASP A 490 -4.80 5.18 -18.39
N ILE A 491 -3.57 4.80 -18.74
CA ILE A 491 -3.20 4.44 -20.11
C ILE A 491 -3.37 2.95 -20.40
N ASN A 492 -3.60 2.15 -19.36
CA ASN A 492 -3.69 0.70 -19.43
C ASN A 492 -5.14 0.20 -19.20
N GLY A 493 -6.00 1.06 -18.66
CA GLY A 493 -7.44 0.89 -18.43
C GLY A 493 -7.77 -0.03 -17.28
N ASP A 494 -6.90 -0.12 -16.29
CA ASP A 494 -7.14 -0.87 -15.05
C ASP A 494 -7.84 -0.04 -13.97
N GLY A 495 -8.11 1.24 -14.26
CA GLY A 495 -8.80 2.17 -13.37
C GLY A 495 -7.88 2.87 -12.38
N PHE A 496 -6.56 2.71 -12.51
CA PHE A 496 -5.56 3.43 -11.72
C PHE A 496 -4.82 4.43 -12.62
N ASP A 497 -4.55 5.63 -12.11
CA ASP A 497 -3.77 6.59 -12.88
C ASP A 497 -2.30 6.15 -12.97
N ASP A 498 -1.82 6.01 -14.20
CA ASP A 498 -0.43 5.67 -14.49
C ASP A 498 0.44 6.93 -14.49
N ILE A 499 1.66 6.85 -13.97
CA ILE A 499 2.57 7.99 -13.82
C ILE A 499 3.47 8.12 -15.05
N ILE A 500 3.44 9.29 -15.68
CA ILE A 500 4.22 9.64 -16.87
C ILE A 500 5.35 10.61 -16.45
N ILE A 501 6.60 10.24 -16.71
CA ILE A 501 7.78 10.98 -16.26
C ILE A 501 8.66 11.39 -17.44
N GLY A 502 8.89 12.69 -17.57
CA GLY A 502 9.82 13.29 -18.51
C GLY A 502 11.19 13.58 -17.87
N GLY A 503 12.27 13.29 -18.60
CA GLY A 503 13.65 13.54 -18.17
C GLY A 503 14.43 14.56 -19.01
N VAL A 504 15.39 15.24 -18.38
CA VAL A 504 16.31 16.20 -19.04
C VAL A 504 17.71 15.60 -19.22
N SER A 505 18.41 15.92 -20.32
CA SER A 505 19.79 15.45 -20.50
C SER A 505 20.72 16.06 -19.44
N GLY A 506 21.43 15.20 -18.72
CA GLY A 506 22.45 15.60 -17.73
C GLY A 506 23.50 16.58 -18.29
N VAL A 507 23.94 17.50 -17.45
CA VAL A 507 24.88 18.59 -17.77
C VAL A 507 26.26 17.99 -18.09
N GLY A 508 26.53 17.67 -19.36
CA GLY A 508 27.83 17.12 -19.75
C GLY A 508 27.87 16.34 -21.07
N GLY A 509 27.27 16.87 -22.14
CA GLY A 509 27.50 16.49 -23.54
C GLY A 509 27.89 15.04 -23.84
N SER A 510 26.98 14.07 -23.67
CA SER A 510 27.03 12.74 -24.33
C SER A 510 25.80 11.82 -24.13
N GLY A 511 24.70 12.26 -23.48
CA GLY A 511 23.54 11.40 -23.15
C GLY A 511 22.37 11.48 -24.15
N ARG A 512 21.56 10.40 -24.24
CA ARG A 512 20.23 10.38 -24.87
C ARG A 512 19.19 10.76 -23.79
N SER A 513 18.09 11.42 -24.13
CA SER A 513 16.97 11.56 -23.18
C SER A 513 16.13 10.26 -23.14
N LEU A 514 15.50 9.96 -22.00
CA LEU A 514 14.51 8.88 -21.85
C LEU A 514 13.29 9.44 -21.11
N GLY A 515 12.12 8.89 -21.39
CA GLY A 515 10.92 9.04 -20.57
C GLY A 515 10.54 7.71 -19.94
N TYR A 516 9.74 7.74 -18.88
CA TYR A 516 9.29 6.55 -18.17
C TYR A 516 7.79 6.61 -17.97
N VAL A 517 7.16 5.45 -17.96
CA VAL A 517 5.78 5.29 -17.50
C VAL A 517 5.77 4.21 -16.44
N VAL A 518 5.14 4.48 -15.30
CA VAL A 518 4.99 3.55 -14.17
C VAL A 518 3.50 3.30 -13.98
N PHE A 519 3.09 2.03 -13.94
CA PHE A 519 1.67 1.73 -13.82
C PHE A 519 1.17 1.86 -12.38
N GLY A 520 -0.02 2.46 -12.23
CA GLY A 520 -0.75 2.50 -10.96
C GLY A 520 -1.21 1.10 -10.54
N LYS A 521 -1.40 0.87 -9.24
CA LYS A 521 -1.96 -0.39 -8.70
C LYS A 521 -2.37 -0.29 -7.24
N ALA A 522 -3.41 -1.04 -6.88
CA ALA A 522 -3.91 -1.16 -5.50
C ALA A 522 -2.96 -1.84 -4.49
N SER A 523 -2.02 -2.67 -4.94
CA SER A 523 -1.09 -3.36 -4.04
C SER A 523 0.15 -2.51 -3.80
N GLY A 524 0.40 -2.13 -2.54
CA GLY A 524 1.53 -1.33 -2.06
C GLY A 524 2.75 -1.38 -2.98
N ILE A 525 2.98 -0.27 -3.67
CA ILE A 525 4.19 -0.06 -4.45
C ILE A 525 5.34 0.04 -3.44
N ASN A 526 6.46 -0.63 -3.73
CA ASN A 526 7.65 -0.54 -2.87
C ASN A 526 7.97 0.94 -2.61
N SER A 527 8.44 1.24 -1.39
CA SER A 527 8.87 2.59 -0.98
C SER A 527 9.80 3.28 -1.98
N ARG A 528 10.52 2.50 -2.80
CA ARG A 528 11.30 2.98 -3.94
C ARG A 528 11.10 2.10 -5.19
N VAL A 529 10.99 2.74 -6.34
CA VAL A 529 10.93 2.11 -7.67
C VAL A 529 12.12 2.58 -8.51
N ASP A 530 12.95 1.64 -8.92
CA ASP A 530 14.05 1.89 -9.87
C ASP A 530 13.50 1.87 -11.32
N LEU A 531 13.45 3.05 -11.94
CA LEU A 531 12.92 3.25 -13.30
C LEU A 531 13.72 2.50 -14.37
N THR A 532 14.94 2.02 -14.06
CA THR A 532 15.74 1.22 -15.00
C THR A 532 15.32 -0.25 -15.05
N THR A 533 14.49 -0.70 -14.11
CA THR A 533 14.06 -2.10 -13.97
C THR A 533 12.68 -2.39 -14.56
N LEU A 534 12.02 -1.39 -15.14
CA LEU A 534 10.69 -1.52 -15.75
C LEU A 534 10.69 -2.60 -16.84
N ASP A 535 9.76 -3.53 -16.75
CA ASP A 535 9.72 -4.78 -17.52
C ASP A 535 8.50 -4.92 -18.44
N GLY A 536 7.63 -3.90 -18.47
CA GLY A 536 6.38 -3.90 -19.22
C GLY A 536 5.16 -4.31 -18.40
N SER A 537 5.35 -4.86 -17.19
CA SER A 537 4.28 -5.22 -16.25
C SER A 537 4.05 -4.20 -15.15
N ASN A 538 5.10 -3.50 -14.70
CA ASN A 538 5.02 -2.40 -13.73
C ASN A 538 5.27 -1.02 -14.38
N GLY A 539 5.27 -0.96 -15.70
CA GLY A 539 5.62 0.23 -16.49
C GLY A 539 6.62 -0.07 -17.60
N PHE A 540 7.07 0.96 -18.32
CA PHE A 540 8.00 0.83 -19.45
C PHE A 540 8.88 2.06 -19.68
N ILE A 541 9.95 1.85 -20.44
CA ILE A 541 10.96 2.87 -20.81
C ILE A 541 10.71 3.35 -22.24
N LEU A 542 10.71 4.67 -22.43
CA LEU A 542 10.57 5.33 -23.73
C LEU A 542 11.95 5.57 -24.37
N GLN A 543 12.24 4.89 -25.48
CA GLN A 543 13.52 4.94 -26.19
C GLN A 543 13.38 5.48 -27.62
N GLY A 544 14.50 5.72 -28.29
CA GLY A 544 14.52 6.12 -29.71
C GLY A 544 14.85 7.59 -29.97
N LEU A 545 15.20 8.34 -28.92
CA LEU A 545 15.57 9.75 -29.00
C LEU A 545 17.01 9.93 -29.50
N ASN A 546 17.20 10.83 -30.46
CA ASN A 546 18.50 11.15 -31.03
C ASN A 546 19.27 12.13 -30.14
N TYR A 547 20.60 12.12 -30.29
CA TYR A 547 21.55 12.96 -29.55
C TYR A 547 21.30 14.48 -29.62
N TYR A 548 20.47 14.93 -30.56
CA TYR A 548 20.17 16.34 -30.80
C TYR A 548 18.71 16.71 -30.46
N ASP A 549 17.93 15.76 -29.94
CA ASP A 549 16.59 16.03 -29.42
C ASP A 549 16.78 16.72 -28.06
N PHE A 550 16.19 17.91 -27.95
CA PHE A 550 16.54 19.00 -27.03
C PHE A 550 16.35 18.67 -25.54
N PRO A 551 16.96 19.45 -24.61
CA PRO A 551 17.09 19.06 -23.21
C PRO A 551 15.79 19.04 -22.40
N ASN A 552 14.65 19.58 -22.86
CA ASN A 552 13.43 19.61 -22.06
C ASN A 552 12.31 18.81 -22.74
N ILE A 553 11.95 17.69 -22.10
CA ILE A 553 10.78 16.88 -22.42
C ILE A 553 9.62 17.37 -21.54
N SER A 554 8.51 17.76 -22.15
CA SER A 554 7.23 17.93 -21.44
C SER A 554 6.32 16.77 -21.80
N VAL A 555 5.70 16.18 -20.79
CA VAL A 555 4.74 15.08 -20.92
C VAL A 555 3.34 15.53 -20.54
N SER A 556 2.34 15.01 -21.22
CA SER A 556 0.92 15.27 -20.96
C SER A 556 0.07 14.13 -21.53
N SER A 557 -1.17 13.96 -21.06
CA SER A 557 -2.17 13.13 -21.75
C SER A 557 -3.07 14.00 -22.64
N PRO A 558 -3.21 13.69 -23.95
CA PRO A 558 -4.21 14.32 -24.80
C PRO A 558 -5.62 13.72 -24.66
N GLY A 559 -5.82 12.74 -23.76
CA GLY A 559 -7.07 11.97 -23.66
C GLY A 559 -7.08 10.71 -24.54
N ASP A 560 -8.26 10.16 -24.82
CA ASP A 560 -8.45 8.99 -25.71
C ASP A 560 -8.68 9.47 -27.15
N ILE A 561 -7.59 9.65 -27.90
CA ILE A 561 -7.65 10.23 -29.26
C ILE A 561 -7.90 9.17 -30.33
N ASN A 562 -7.73 7.88 -30.01
CA ASN A 562 -7.93 6.78 -30.95
C ASN A 562 -9.25 6.02 -30.70
N GLY A 563 -9.97 6.32 -29.62
CA GLY A 563 -11.26 5.75 -29.27
C GLY A 563 -11.22 4.30 -28.82
N ASP A 564 -10.09 3.82 -28.29
CA ASP A 564 -9.95 2.46 -27.78
C ASP A 564 -10.29 2.33 -26.28
N GLY A 565 -10.64 3.44 -25.63
CA GLY A 565 -11.08 3.52 -24.25
C GLY A 565 -9.93 3.69 -23.25
N PHE A 566 -8.70 3.92 -23.72
CA PHE A 566 -7.51 4.13 -22.89
C PHE A 566 -6.96 5.54 -23.12
N ALA A 567 -6.45 6.18 -22.08
CA ALA A 567 -5.81 7.48 -22.25
C ALA A 567 -4.48 7.34 -23.02
N ASP A 568 -4.18 8.32 -23.86
CA ASP A 568 -2.96 8.34 -24.66
C ASP A 568 -1.88 9.23 -24.01
N ILE A 569 -0.65 9.16 -24.53
CA ILE A 569 0.49 9.92 -24.00
C ILE A 569 1.07 10.82 -25.09
N ALA A 570 1.21 12.12 -24.80
CA ALA A 570 1.94 13.06 -25.63
C ALA A 570 3.30 13.41 -25.01
N ILE A 571 4.36 13.28 -25.81
CA ILE A 571 5.73 13.60 -25.44
C ILE A 571 6.21 14.72 -26.35
N ASN A 572 6.41 15.90 -25.77
CA ASN A 572 6.72 17.13 -26.48
C ASN A 572 8.14 17.61 -26.20
N PHE A 573 8.83 18.07 -27.24
CA PHE A 573 10.21 18.53 -27.16
C PHE A 573 10.28 20.02 -27.46
N SER A 574 10.86 20.81 -26.55
CA SER A 574 11.05 22.25 -26.77
C SER A 574 12.39 22.55 -27.44
N GLY A 575 12.37 23.03 -28.69
CA GLY A 575 13.57 23.52 -29.35
C GLY A 575 13.46 23.63 -30.87
N SER A 576 13.29 24.84 -31.38
CA SER A 576 13.64 25.17 -32.76
C SER A 576 14.90 26.02 -32.76
N SER A 577 16.01 25.50 -33.25
CA SER A 577 17.10 26.38 -33.68
C SER A 577 17.37 26.15 -35.17
N ARG A 578 17.05 27.16 -35.99
CA ARG A 578 17.68 27.30 -37.31
C ARG A 578 19.13 27.68 -37.06
N ASN A 579 20.02 26.71 -37.09
CA ASN A 579 21.45 27.00 -36.96
C ASN A 579 21.95 27.56 -38.30
N PHE A 580 22.14 28.88 -38.37
CA PHE A 580 22.72 29.53 -39.54
C PHE A 580 24.25 29.35 -39.49
N ASP A 581 24.75 28.27 -40.10
CA ASP A 581 26.19 28.12 -40.29
C ASP A 581 26.66 29.08 -41.39
N TYR A 582 27.16 30.24 -40.96
CA TYR A 582 27.69 31.32 -41.82
C TYR A 582 28.79 30.87 -42.79
N ASN A 583 29.36 29.66 -42.62
CA ASN A 583 30.45 29.16 -43.45
C ASN A 583 30.03 28.18 -44.56
N SER A 584 28.87 27.54 -44.48
CA SER A 584 28.51 26.45 -45.40
C SER A 584 27.30 26.73 -46.30
N GLY A 585 26.45 27.72 -45.97
CA GLY A 585 25.31 28.10 -46.81
C GLY A 585 24.25 27.00 -46.99
N PHE A 586 24.27 25.96 -46.15
CA PHE A 586 23.25 24.91 -46.09
C PHE A 586 22.37 25.10 -44.86
N GLU A 587 21.06 25.19 -45.07
CA GLU A 587 20.06 25.15 -44.00
C GLU A 587 19.89 23.69 -43.54
N TYR A 588 20.07 23.43 -42.25
CA TYR A 588 19.56 22.22 -41.60
C TYR A 588 18.39 22.64 -40.71
N GLU A 589 17.18 22.24 -41.09
CA GLU A 589 15.99 22.28 -40.23
C GLU A 589 15.98 21.01 -39.38
N PHE A 590 16.37 21.14 -38.11
CA PHE A 590 16.04 20.12 -37.09
C PHE A 590 14.73 20.57 -36.45
N GLY A 591 13.60 20.12 -37.01
CA GLY A 591 12.28 20.34 -36.39
C GLY A 591 12.19 19.57 -35.08
N ALA A 592 11.68 20.20 -34.03
CA ALA A 592 11.33 19.52 -32.79
C ALA A 592 10.32 18.42 -33.12
N ARG A 593 10.64 17.16 -32.80
CA ARG A 593 9.71 16.03 -33.02
C ARG A 593 8.95 15.75 -31.75
N SER A 594 7.63 15.73 -31.81
CA SER A 594 6.77 15.22 -30.73
C SER A 594 6.26 13.83 -31.09
N TYR A 595 5.89 13.05 -30.08
CA TYR A 595 5.37 11.70 -30.25
C TYR A 595 4.10 11.53 -29.46
N VAL A 596 3.14 10.81 -30.02
CA VAL A 596 1.94 10.36 -29.32
C VAL A 596 1.95 8.83 -29.29
N ILE A 597 1.69 8.25 -28.12
CA ILE A 597 1.67 6.81 -27.90
C ILE A 597 0.26 6.43 -27.48
N PHE A 598 -0.26 5.37 -28.09
CA PHE A 598 -1.60 4.92 -27.77
C PHE A 598 -1.64 4.02 -26.53
N GLY A 599 -2.62 4.26 -25.66
CA GLY A 599 -2.97 3.41 -24.53
C GLY A 599 -3.39 2.01 -24.97
N LYS A 600 -3.35 1.02 -24.06
CA LYS A 600 -3.86 -0.35 -24.31
C LYS A 600 -3.82 -1.23 -23.05
N ALA A 601 -4.82 -2.11 -22.94
CA ALA A 601 -4.86 -3.17 -21.91
C ALA A 601 -3.82 -4.31 -22.05
N SER A 602 -3.19 -4.49 -23.23
CA SER A 602 -2.38 -5.69 -23.52
C SER A 602 -0.98 -5.73 -22.88
N GLY A 603 -0.69 -4.82 -21.94
CA GLY A 603 0.65 -4.63 -21.38
C GLY A 603 1.62 -4.04 -22.41
N PHE A 604 2.56 -3.22 -21.95
CA PHE A 604 3.57 -2.64 -22.82
C PHE A 604 4.83 -3.50 -22.86
N SER A 605 5.64 -3.36 -23.91
CA SER A 605 6.99 -3.91 -23.86
C SER A 605 7.82 -3.08 -22.90
N ALA A 606 8.73 -3.70 -22.14
CA ALA A 606 9.68 -3.02 -21.25
C ALA A 606 10.36 -1.79 -21.89
N ASN A 607 10.57 -1.83 -23.21
CA ASN A 607 11.11 -0.72 -23.98
C ASN A 607 10.21 -0.41 -25.18
N VAL A 608 9.65 0.80 -25.21
CA VAL A 608 8.89 1.32 -26.34
C VAL A 608 9.80 2.23 -27.16
N ASP A 609 10.14 1.82 -28.38
CA ASP A 609 10.98 2.61 -29.30
C ASP A 609 10.13 3.52 -30.18
N LEU A 610 10.25 4.83 -29.94
CA LEU A 610 9.51 5.90 -30.61
C LEU A 610 9.79 5.96 -32.13
N ASN A 611 10.88 5.36 -32.62
CA ASN A 611 11.13 5.27 -34.07
C ASN A 611 10.25 4.23 -34.77
N ASN A 612 9.59 3.34 -34.02
CA ASN A 612 8.75 2.27 -34.55
C ASN A 612 7.25 2.59 -34.48
N LEU A 613 6.88 3.83 -34.14
CA LEU A 613 5.50 4.28 -34.23
C LEU A 613 5.01 4.15 -35.67
N ASN A 614 3.87 3.51 -35.85
CA ASN A 614 3.38 3.09 -37.17
C ASN A 614 1.93 3.51 -37.46
N GLY A 615 1.30 4.25 -36.53
CA GLY A 615 -0.08 4.68 -36.64
C GLY A 615 -1.11 3.76 -35.97
N SER A 616 -0.72 2.54 -35.56
CA SER A 616 -1.55 1.64 -34.75
C SER A 616 -1.13 1.60 -33.28
N ASN A 617 0.07 2.08 -32.96
CA ASN A 617 0.63 2.15 -31.60
C ASN A 617 1.03 3.59 -31.20
N GLY A 618 0.61 4.57 -31.99
CA GLY A 618 1.00 5.97 -31.90
C GLY A 618 1.58 6.51 -33.21
N PHE A 619 1.96 7.79 -33.19
CA PHE A 619 2.52 8.50 -34.35
C PHE A 619 3.50 9.61 -33.94
N ALA A 620 4.29 10.09 -34.90
CA ALA A 620 5.15 11.26 -34.72
C ALA A 620 4.54 12.54 -35.33
N SER A 621 4.82 13.68 -34.71
CA SER A 621 4.46 15.03 -35.16
C SER A 621 5.72 15.91 -35.24
N ASP A 622 5.74 16.85 -36.18
CA ASP A 622 6.80 17.87 -36.29
C ASP A 622 6.61 19.07 -35.36
N PHE A 623 5.53 19.04 -34.59
CA PHE A 623 5.16 20.12 -33.70
C PHE A 623 4.55 19.57 -32.41
N PRO A 624 4.59 20.35 -31.31
CA PRO A 624 3.94 19.98 -30.07
C PRO A 624 2.47 19.61 -30.26
N VAL A 625 2.05 18.58 -29.53
CA VAL A 625 0.67 18.07 -29.46
C VAL A 625 0.12 18.39 -28.08
N LEU A 626 -1.03 19.07 -28.04
CA LEU A 626 -1.77 19.38 -26.82
C LEU A 626 -3.20 18.84 -26.93
N ALA A 627 -3.84 18.62 -25.79
CA ALA A 627 -5.25 18.25 -25.72
C ALA A 627 -6.12 19.42 -26.23
N ALA A 628 -7.15 19.10 -27.03
CA ALA A 628 -8.18 20.05 -27.40
C ALA A 628 -9.57 19.63 -26.84
N GLY A 629 -9.71 18.38 -26.41
CA GLY A 629 -10.97 17.74 -26.02
C GLY A 629 -11.83 17.41 -27.24
N ASP A 630 -13.07 16.94 -27.04
CA ASP A 630 -13.98 16.58 -28.14
C ASP A 630 -14.67 17.82 -28.75
N ILE A 631 -14.06 18.41 -29.79
CA ILE A 631 -14.56 19.62 -30.46
C ILE A 631 -15.63 19.28 -31.49
N ASN A 632 -15.53 18.08 -32.07
CA ASN A 632 -16.37 17.66 -33.18
C ASN A 632 -17.59 16.82 -32.76
N GLY A 633 -17.66 16.43 -31.48
CA GLY A 633 -18.74 15.69 -30.86
C GLY A 633 -18.82 14.20 -31.20
N ASP A 634 -17.73 13.59 -31.64
CA ASP A 634 -17.70 12.18 -32.04
C ASP A 634 -17.36 11.22 -30.88
N GLY A 635 -17.09 11.77 -29.70
CA GLY A 635 -16.77 11.05 -28.49
C GLY A 635 -15.29 10.67 -28.36
N PHE A 636 -14.42 11.20 -29.23
CA PHE A 636 -12.97 11.05 -29.13
C PHE A 636 -12.31 12.38 -28.83
N ASP A 637 -11.22 12.36 -28.07
CA ASP A 637 -10.47 13.58 -27.81
C ASP A 637 -9.74 14.06 -29.08
N ASP A 638 -9.81 15.36 -29.35
CA ASP A 638 -9.12 15.98 -30.47
C ASP A 638 -7.79 16.62 -30.01
N MET A 639 -6.93 16.88 -31.00
CA MET A 639 -5.57 17.38 -30.77
C MET A 639 -5.34 18.75 -31.36
N LEU A 640 -4.57 19.55 -30.64
CA LEU A 640 -3.98 20.79 -31.13
C LEU A 640 -2.51 20.57 -31.51
N ILE A 641 -2.16 20.81 -32.77
CA ILE A 641 -0.80 20.66 -33.30
C ILE A 641 -0.26 22.02 -33.78
N SER A 642 0.93 22.40 -33.31
CA SER A 642 1.58 23.68 -33.65
C SER A 642 0.76 24.94 -33.30
N GLY A 643 -0.29 24.81 -32.49
CA GLY A 643 -1.21 25.89 -32.15
C GLY A 643 -2.21 26.29 -33.24
N ASN A 644 -2.01 25.96 -34.52
CA ASN A 644 -2.91 26.42 -35.60
C ASN A 644 -3.62 25.28 -36.34
N TYR A 645 -3.35 24.03 -35.96
CA TYR A 645 -3.99 22.86 -36.56
C TYR A 645 -4.78 22.13 -35.49
N VAL A 646 -6.03 21.85 -35.80
CA VAL A 646 -6.88 20.96 -35.01
C VAL A 646 -6.97 19.66 -35.78
N VAL A 647 -6.63 18.54 -35.15
CA VAL A 647 -6.66 17.20 -35.74
C VAL A 647 -7.64 16.38 -34.95
N PHE A 648 -8.62 15.78 -35.64
CA PHE A 648 -9.67 15.05 -34.96
C PHE A 648 -9.23 13.66 -34.51
N GLY A 649 -9.69 13.27 -33.32
CA GLY A 649 -9.62 11.90 -32.84
C GLY A 649 -10.37 10.94 -33.77
N LYS A 650 -9.93 9.67 -33.82
CA LYS A 650 -10.56 8.67 -34.70
C LYS A 650 -10.18 7.23 -34.36
N THR A 651 -11.13 6.31 -34.60
CA THR A 651 -10.95 4.85 -34.46
C THR A 651 -10.18 4.17 -35.60
N SER A 652 -9.94 4.88 -36.70
CA SER A 652 -9.13 4.35 -37.82
C SER A 652 -7.65 4.61 -37.59
N GLU A 653 -6.78 3.67 -38.00
CA GLU A 653 -5.31 3.84 -37.91
C GLU A 653 -4.86 5.24 -38.35
N PHE A 654 -4.04 5.88 -37.51
CA PHE A 654 -3.32 7.09 -37.89
C PHE A 654 -2.23 6.74 -38.88
N ASP A 655 -1.71 7.73 -39.60
CA ASP A 655 -0.43 7.52 -40.27
C ASP A 655 0.68 7.55 -39.20
N ALA A 656 1.76 6.80 -39.42
CA ALA A 656 2.96 6.84 -38.56
C ALA A 656 3.50 8.26 -38.31
N ARG A 657 3.15 9.19 -39.20
CA ARG A 657 3.44 10.61 -39.09
C ARG A 657 2.25 11.41 -39.60
N VAL A 658 1.75 12.34 -38.79
CA VAL A 658 0.58 13.15 -39.16
C VAL A 658 0.94 14.14 -40.27
N ASP A 659 0.25 14.06 -41.40
CA ASP A 659 0.37 15.00 -42.51
C ASP A 659 -0.72 16.08 -42.43
N LEU A 660 -0.35 17.22 -41.83
CA LEU A 660 -1.21 18.39 -41.65
C LEU A 660 -1.70 19.02 -42.97
N THR A 661 -1.11 18.65 -44.13
CA THR A 661 -1.55 19.17 -45.44
C THR A 661 -2.81 18.48 -45.96
N THR A 662 -3.22 17.38 -45.32
CA THR A 662 -4.37 16.55 -45.71
C THR A 662 -5.65 16.89 -44.96
N LEU A 663 -5.62 17.88 -44.07
CA LEU A 663 -6.79 18.31 -43.32
C LEU A 663 -7.85 18.88 -44.28
N ASP A 664 -9.06 18.33 -44.22
CA ASP A 664 -10.16 18.66 -45.13
C ASP A 664 -11.45 19.12 -44.44
N GLY A 665 -11.43 19.22 -43.11
CA GLY A 665 -12.56 19.58 -42.27
C GLY A 665 -13.33 18.38 -41.71
N SER A 666 -13.07 17.17 -42.19
CA SER A 666 -13.62 15.91 -41.65
C SER A 666 -12.62 15.14 -40.77
N ASN A 667 -11.33 15.42 -40.92
CA ASN A 667 -10.22 14.83 -40.14
C ASN A 667 -9.43 15.90 -39.35
N GLY A 668 -10.01 17.10 -39.23
CA GLY A 668 -9.36 18.28 -38.66
C GLY A 668 -9.35 19.46 -39.62
N PHE A 669 -8.82 20.60 -39.18
CA PHE A 669 -8.79 21.85 -39.93
C PHE A 669 -7.63 22.76 -39.52
N PHE A 670 -7.33 23.73 -40.38
CA PHE A 670 -6.36 24.79 -40.13
C PHE A 670 -7.06 26.10 -39.74
N LEU A 671 -6.56 26.77 -38.71
CA LEU A 671 -7.01 28.09 -38.28
C LEU A 671 -6.29 29.17 -39.09
N GLU A 672 -7.04 29.97 -39.87
CA GLU A 672 -6.49 31.04 -40.72
C GLU A 672 -7.07 32.43 -40.40
N GLY A 673 -6.43 33.50 -40.88
CA GLY A 673 -6.95 34.86 -40.74
C GLY A 673 -6.34 35.72 -39.64
N ILE A 674 -5.25 35.28 -38.99
CA ILE A 674 -4.56 36.09 -37.96
C ILE A 674 -3.71 37.20 -38.63
N PRO A 675 -4.00 38.51 -38.44
CA PRO A 675 -3.31 39.56 -39.19
C PRO A 675 -1.85 39.81 -38.76
N ASN A 676 -0.91 39.65 -39.71
CA ASN A 676 0.43 40.29 -39.76
C ASN A 676 1.58 39.91 -38.79
N ASP A 677 1.63 38.73 -38.17
CA ASP A 677 2.89 38.26 -37.54
C ASP A 677 3.78 37.47 -38.51
N ILE A 678 4.73 38.19 -39.12
CA ILE A 678 5.78 37.61 -40.00
C ILE A 678 7.08 37.36 -39.22
N TYR A 679 7.04 37.23 -37.90
CA TYR A 679 8.25 37.04 -37.09
C TYR A 679 7.96 36.03 -35.98
N TYR A 680 8.46 34.80 -36.16
CA TYR A 680 8.45 33.66 -35.22
C TYR A 680 7.13 32.87 -35.11
N GLY A 681 7.10 31.67 -35.69
CA GLY A 681 5.96 30.74 -35.67
C GLY A 681 5.68 30.08 -34.32
N PHE A 682 5.82 30.80 -33.21
CA PHE A 682 5.53 30.35 -31.83
C PHE A 682 4.69 31.36 -31.02
N ASP A 683 4.23 32.45 -31.64
CA ASP A 683 3.66 33.60 -30.92
C ASP A 683 2.12 33.58 -30.80
N PHE A 684 1.49 32.44 -31.11
CA PHE A 684 0.05 32.21 -30.85
C PHE A 684 -0.12 31.25 -29.67
N SER A 685 -0.94 31.65 -28.71
CA SER A 685 -1.42 30.76 -27.65
C SER A 685 -2.72 30.13 -28.12
N VAL A 686 -2.85 28.81 -28.05
CA VAL A 686 -4.13 28.14 -28.31
C VAL A 686 -4.37 27.13 -27.21
N ASN A 687 -5.61 27.11 -26.70
CA ASN A 687 -6.02 26.29 -25.58
C ASN A 687 -7.46 25.82 -25.80
N SER A 688 -7.87 24.76 -25.10
CA SER A 688 -9.28 24.43 -24.98
C SER A 688 -9.97 25.51 -24.14
N ALA A 689 -11.13 25.96 -24.59
CA ALA A 689 -12.01 26.81 -23.81
C ALA A 689 -13.06 25.97 -23.04
N GLY A 690 -13.13 24.66 -23.29
CA GLY A 690 -14.24 23.81 -22.88
C GLY A 690 -15.55 24.25 -23.53
N ASP A 691 -16.69 23.81 -23.03
CA ASP A 691 -18.01 24.13 -23.60
C ASP A 691 -18.56 25.46 -23.03
N ILE A 692 -18.24 26.58 -23.70
CA ILE A 692 -18.58 27.92 -23.20
C ILE A 692 -19.98 28.37 -23.60
N ASN A 693 -20.66 27.58 -24.44
CA ASN A 693 -22.00 27.87 -24.94
C ASN A 693 -23.05 26.80 -24.55
N ALA A 694 -22.63 25.75 -23.83
CA ALA A 694 -23.36 24.53 -23.45
C ALA A 694 -24.07 23.81 -24.61
N ASP A 695 -23.44 23.74 -25.78
CA ASP A 695 -23.97 22.95 -26.90
C ASP A 695 -23.50 21.48 -26.89
N GLY A 696 -22.69 21.11 -25.90
CA GLY A 696 -22.15 19.78 -25.67
C GLY A 696 -20.86 19.50 -26.40
N PHE A 697 -20.22 20.50 -27.02
CA PHE A 697 -18.95 20.37 -27.72
C PHE A 697 -17.89 21.28 -27.11
N ASN A 698 -16.64 20.82 -27.06
CA ASN A 698 -15.56 21.67 -26.56
C ASN A 698 -15.23 22.77 -27.58
N ASP A 699 -15.00 23.97 -27.08
CA ASP A 699 -14.60 25.13 -27.85
C ASP A 699 -13.09 25.36 -27.79
N ILE A 700 -12.56 26.13 -28.74
CA ILE A 700 -11.14 26.49 -28.80
C ILE A 700 -10.97 27.99 -28.66
N ILE A 701 -9.97 28.42 -27.89
CA ILE A 701 -9.55 29.82 -27.84
C ILE A 701 -8.15 30.01 -28.41
N VAL A 702 -7.99 31.06 -29.24
CA VAL A 702 -6.76 31.41 -29.97
C VAL A 702 -6.37 32.85 -29.64
N GLY A 703 -5.13 33.07 -29.25
CA GLY A 703 -4.59 34.36 -28.85
C GLY A 703 -3.60 34.89 -29.89
N ALA A 704 -3.77 36.15 -30.29
CA ALA A 704 -2.92 36.86 -31.23
C ALA A 704 -2.48 38.19 -30.61
N PRO A 705 -1.52 38.17 -29.66
CA PRO A 705 -1.18 39.33 -28.85
C PRO A 705 -0.59 40.51 -29.62
N PHE A 706 0.01 40.28 -30.79
CA PHE A 706 0.56 41.37 -31.62
C PHE A 706 -0.38 41.81 -32.74
N ALA A 707 -1.63 41.32 -32.76
CA ALA A 707 -2.63 41.80 -33.69
C ALA A 707 -2.91 43.31 -33.50
N ASP A 708 -3.26 43.99 -34.59
CA ASP A 708 -3.51 45.43 -34.65
C ASP A 708 -5.01 45.75 -34.86
N PRO A 709 -5.91 45.40 -33.93
CA PRO A 709 -7.35 45.63 -34.09
C PRO A 709 -7.65 47.12 -34.28
N ASP A 710 -8.41 47.44 -35.33
CA ASP A 710 -8.77 48.81 -35.73
C ASP A 710 -7.59 49.77 -35.89
N GLY A 711 -6.39 49.24 -36.18
CA GLY A 711 -5.16 50.02 -36.33
C GLY A 711 -4.48 50.40 -35.01
N ARG A 712 -4.84 49.76 -33.90
CA ARG A 712 -4.16 49.91 -32.59
C ARG A 712 -2.99 48.94 -32.50
N ALA A 713 -1.77 49.46 -32.65
CA ALA A 713 -0.54 48.66 -32.66
C ALA A 713 -0.39 47.73 -31.44
N ASN A 714 -0.19 46.43 -31.65
CA ASN A 714 -0.02 45.38 -30.64
C ASN A 714 -1.09 45.40 -29.53
N ALA A 715 -2.32 45.84 -29.83
CA ALA A 715 -3.38 45.77 -28.85
C ALA A 715 -3.77 44.31 -28.57
N GLY A 716 -3.62 43.42 -29.56
CA GLY A 716 -3.90 42.00 -29.47
C GLY A 716 -5.38 41.67 -29.77
N GLU A 717 -5.62 40.48 -30.29
CA GLU A 717 -6.96 39.91 -30.49
C GLU A 717 -6.99 38.48 -29.93
N SER A 718 -8.15 38.01 -29.48
CA SER A 718 -8.38 36.61 -29.16
C SER A 718 -9.65 36.13 -29.85
N TYR A 719 -9.66 34.87 -30.30
CA TYR A 719 -10.70 34.30 -31.13
C TYR A 719 -11.19 33.03 -30.44
N VAL A 720 -12.50 32.95 -30.19
CA VAL A 720 -13.12 31.73 -29.69
C VAL A 720 -13.86 31.08 -30.83
N VAL A 721 -13.58 29.82 -31.13
CA VAL A 721 -14.21 29.02 -32.18
C VAL A 721 -15.10 27.99 -31.52
N PHE A 722 -16.39 27.98 -31.87
CA PHE A 722 -17.30 27.01 -31.28
C PHE A 722 -17.12 25.62 -31.89
N GLY A 723 -17.11 24.62 -31.00
CA GLY A 723 -17.27 23.22 -31.34
C GLY A 723 -18.60 22.97 -32.04
N LYS A 724 -18.67 21.87 -32.79
CA LYS A 724 -19.92 21.41 -33.42
C LYS A 724 -19.77 20.00 -33.94
N ALA A 725 -20.88 19.28 -33.94
CA ALA A 725 -21.06 18.04 -34.71
C ALA A 725 -20.47 18.15 -36.13
N SER A 726 -19.52 17.25 -36.45
CA SER A 726 -18.72 17.14 -37.69
C SER A 726 -19.16 17.99 -38.90
N GLY A 727 -18.23 18.78 -39.44
CA GLY A 727 -18.45 19.60 -40.65
C GLY A 727 -17.73 20.95 -40.62
N PHE A 728 -16.46 20.98 -40.24
CA PHE A 728 -15.62 22.17 -40.39
C PHE A 728 -15.18 22.32 -41.85
N ASP A 729 -14.83 23.54 -42.24
CA ASP A 729 -14.07 23.73 -43.47
C ASP A 729 -12.60 23.36 -43.20
N ALA A 730 -11.90 22.82 -44.19
CA ALA A 730 -10.45 22.53 -44.11
C ALA A 730 -9.62 23.71 -43.57
N ARG A 731 -10.14 24.93 -43.77
CA ARG A 731 -9.57 26.19 -43.32
C ARG A 731 -10.67 27.02 -42.69
N VAL A 732 -10.52 27.32 -41.41
CA VAL A 732 -11.45 28.15 -40.63
C VAL A 732 -10.88 29.55 -40.55
N ASP A 733 -11.47 30.50 -41.28
CA ASP A 733 -11.09 31.91 -41.25
C ASP A 733 -11.64 32.60 -40.00
N LEU A 734 -10.76 32.84 -39.04
CA LEU A 734 -11.03 33.49 -37.75
C LEU A 734 -11.60 34.91 -37.89
N THR A 735 -11.41 35.58 -39.04
CA THR A 735 -11.99 36.91 -39.28
C THR A 735 -13.49 36.86 -39.59
N THR A 736 -14.04 35.67 -39.85
CA THR A 736 -15.45 35.46 -40.23
C THR A 736 -16.35 35.07 -39.07
N LEU A 737 -15.79 34.96 -37.86
CA LEU A 737 -16.54 34.68 -36.63
C LEU A 737 -17.64 35.74 -36.43
N ASN A 738 -18.86 35.27 -36.19
CA ASN A 738 -20.06 36.11 -36.25
C ASN A 738 -20.97 36.02 -35.03
N GLY A 739 -20.54 35.30 -33.99
CA GLY A 739 -21.30 35.08 -32.77
C GLY A 739 -22.05 33.75 -32.70
N SER A 740 -22.30 33.11 -33.84
CA SER A 740 -22.94 31.78 -33.92
C SER A 740 -21.96 30.63 -34.19
N ASN A 741 -20.76 30.94 -34.65
CA ASN A 741 -19.68 29.98 -34.91
C ASN A 741 -18.40 30.32 -34.12
N GLY A 742 -18.55 31.14 -33.09
CA GLY A 742 -17.46 31.77 -32.35
C GLY A 742 -17.49 33.29 -32.41
N PHE A 743 -16.57 33.95 -31.71
CA PHE A 743 -16.50 35.41 -31.59
C PHE A 743 -15.07 35.92 -31.38
N ILE A 744 -14.89 37.24 -31.50
CA ILE A 744 -13.59 37.91 -31.40
C ILE A 744 -13.57 38.87 -30.21
N LEU A 745 -12.50 38.83 -29.43
CA LEU A 745 -12.17 39.75 -28.35
C LEU A 745 -11.01 40.63 -28.80
N GLN A 746 -11.07 41.93 -28.53
CA GLN A 746 -10.06 42.88 -28.99
C GLN A 746 -9.43 43.62 -27.82
N GLY A 747 -8.11 43.78 -27.87
CA GLY A 747 -7.38 44.65 -26.96
C GLY A 747 -7.86 46.09 -27.04
N ILE A 748 -7.79 46.79 -25.91
CA ILE A 748 -8.42 48.10 -25.75
C ILE A 748 -7.48 49.20 -26.27
N ASN A 749 -6.22 49.20 -25.82
CA ASN A 749 -5.20 50.20 -26.13
C ASN A 749 -3.99 49.60 -26.86
N THR A 750 -3.14 50.47 -27.41
CA THR A 750 -1.90 50.07 -28.08
C THR A 750 -0.92 49.42 -27.11
N ASN A 751 -0.35 48.27 -27.49
CA ASN A 751 0.54 47.42 -26.70
C ASN A 751 -0.10 46.72 -25.51
N ASP A 752 -1.43 46.62 -25.43
CA ASP A 752 -2.08 45.83 -24.37
C ASP A 752 -1.76 44.33 -24.47
N ARG A 753 -1.51 43.82 -25.69
CA ARG A 753 -1.17 42.42 -25.98
C ARG A 753 -2.18 41.41 -25.45
N LEU A 754 -3.46 41.64 -25.71
CA LEU A 754 -4.53 40.70 -25.39
C LEU A 754 -4.31 39.35 -26.11
N GLY A 755 -4.34 38.25 -25.35
CA GLY A 755 -4.13 36.89 -25.88
C GLY A 755 -2.72 36.35 -25.66
N ASP A 756 -1.92 36.99 -24.80
CA ASP A 756 -0.58 36.51 -24.41
C ASP A 756 -0.63 35.19 -23.61
N SER A 757 -1.73 34.95 -22.89
CA SER A 757 -2.03 33.72 -22.16
C SER A 757 -3.53 33.45 -22.20
N LEU A 758 -3.91 32.18 -22.27
CA LEU A 758 -5.29 31.71 -22.38
C LEU A 758 -5.49 30.49 -21.46
N GLY A 759 -6.69 30.37 -20.91
CA GLY A 759 -7.12 29.19 -20.18
C GLY A 759 -8.63 29.15 -20.01
N SER A 760 -9.12 28.01 -19.55
CA SER A 760 -10.49 27.89 -19.01
C SER A 760 -10.48 28.34 -17.55
N ALA A 761 -11.52 29.06 -17.14
CA ALA A 761 -11.77 29.38 -15.73
C ALA A 761 -12.66 28.34 -15.05
N GLY A 762 -13.26 27.40 -15.81
CA GLY A 762 -14.37 26.59 -15.30
C GLY A 762 -15.65 27.40 -15.16
N ASP A 763 -16.61 26.92 -14.35
CA ASP A 763 -17.88 27.63 -14.11
C ASP A 763 -17.78 28.44 -12.80
N ILE A 764 -17.15 29.61 -12.86
CA ILE A 764 -16.85 30.41 -11.66
C ILE A 764 -18.06 31.21 -11.16
N ASN A 765 -19.11 31.29 -11.97
CA ASN A 765 -20.34 31.98 -11.64
C ASN A 765 -21.52 31.03 -11.39
N GLY A 766 -21.36 29.72 -11.61
CA GLY A 766 -22.35 28.68 -11.36
C GLY A 766 -23.56 28.67 -12.27
N ASP A 767 -23.43 29.20 -13.49
CA ASP A 767 -24.52 29.23 -14.47
C ASP A 767 -24.54 28.01 -15.40
N GLY A 768 -23.59 27.09 -15.20
CA GLY A 768 -23.45 25.83 -15.93
C GLY A 768 -22.70 25.95 -17.25
N PHE A 769 -22.07 27.10 -17.53
CA PHE A 769 -21.25 27.31 -18.72
C PHE A 769 -19.79 27.49 -18.32
N ASN A 770 -18.87 26.97 -19.13
CA ASN A 770 -17.46 27.25 -18.89
C ASN A 770 -17.14 28.72 -19.20
N ASP A 771 -16.35 29.33 -18.34
CA ASP A 771 -15.83 30.68 -18.47
C ASP A 771 -14.39 30.65 -18.98
N ILE A 772 -13.93 31.76 -19.57
CA ILE A 772 -12.59 31.85 -20.18
C ILE A 772 -11.74 32.94 -19.56
N ILE A 773 -10.44 32.68 -19.54
CA ILE A 773 -9.40 33.58 -19.04
C ILE A 773 -8.56 34.08 -20.21
N ILE A 774 -8.43 35.39 -20.32
CA ILE A 774 -7.61 36.04 -21.36
C ILE A 774 -6.72 37.10 -20.73
N SER A 775 -5.40 36.96 -20.87
CA SER A 775 -4.44 37.92 -20.36
C SER A 775 -4.07 38.99 -21.39
N ALA A 776 -4.00 40.25 -20.95
CA ALA A 776 -3.39 41.37 -21.67
C ALA A 776 -2.16 41.85 -20.90
N SER A 777 -1.03 41.17 -21.12
CA SER A 777 0.20 41.39 -20.35
C SER A 777 0.67 42.84 -20.42
N GLY A 778 0.58 43.48 -21.58
CA GLY A 778 1.05 44.85 -21.76
C GLY A 778 0.16 45.90 -21.10
N ALA A 779 -1.12 45.59 -20.85
CA ALA A 779 -2.03 46.40 -20.05
C ALA A 779 -1.89 46.13 -18.53
N GLY A 780 -1.39 44.95 -18.18
CA GLY A 780 -1.40 44.45 -16.81
C GLY A 780 -2.78 44.08 -16.29
N GLU A 781 -3.65 43.65 -17.20
CA GLU A 781 -5.03 43.27 -16.94
C GLU A 781 -5.28 41.84 -17.41
N ASN A 782 -6.12 41.12 -16.66
CA ASN A 782 -6.65 39.83 -17.07
C ASN A 782 -8.17 39.92 -17.11
N TYR A 783 -8.77 39.35 -18.15
CA TYR A 783 -10.20 39.40 -18.39
C TYR A 783 -10.76 38.00 -18.19
N ILE A 784 -11.79 37.92 -17.35
CA ILE A 784 -12.63 36.73 -17.25
C ILE A 784 -13.90 37.06 -18.01
N VAL A 785 -14.28 36.20 -18.95
CA VAL A 785 -15.50 36.37 -19.77
C VAL A 785 -16.40 35.19 -19.52
N PHE A 786 -17.66 35.46 -19.17
CA PHE A 786 -18.59 34.40 -18.82
C PHE A 786 -19.19 33.70 -20.04
N GLY A 787 -19.31 32.38 -19.93
CA GLY A 787 -20.04 31.52 -20.86
C GLY A 787 -21.53 31.87 -20.91
N LYS A 788 -22.22 31.48 -22.00
CA LYS A 788 -23.69 31.60 -22.10
C LYS A 788 -24.29 30.86 -23.29
N ALA A 789 -25.50 30.32 -23.10
CA ALA A 789 -26.29 29.68 -24.16
C ALA A 789 -26.78 30.60 -25.30
N ALA A 790 -26.86 31.92 -25.10
CA ALA A 790 -27.55 32.83 -26.03
C ALA A 790 -26.76 33.18 -27.30
N GLY A 791 -25.56 32.61 -27.48
CA GLY A 791 -24.58 33.04 -28.48
C GLY A 791 -23.96 34.39 -28.12
N PHE A 792 -22.80 34.67 -28.70
CA PHE A 792 -22.05 35.90 -28.46
C PHE A 792 -22.28 36.90 -29.60
N ASP A 793 -21.98 38.17 -29.38
CA ASP A 793 -21.84 39.08 -30.52
C ASP A 793 -20.55 38.72 -31.27
N ALA A 794 -20.52 38.97 -32.59
CA ALA A 794 -19.33 38.72 -33.42
C ALA A 794 -18.03 39.31 -32.83
N ARG A 795 -18.16 40.46 -32.15
CA ARG A 795 -17.08 41.10 -31.41
C ARG A 795 -17.57 41.44 -30.01
N VAL A 796 -16.84 40.96 -29.01
CA VAL A 796 -17.10 41.25 -27.60
C VAL A 796 -16.23 42.43 -27.17
N ASP A 797 -16.87 43.48 -26.67
CA ASP A 797 -16.19 44.67 -26.16
C ASP A 797 -15.82 44.47 -24.68
N LEU A 798 -14.55 44.27 -24.40
CA LEU A 798 -14.02 44.06 -23.04
C LEU A 798 -14.28 45.24 -22.10
N THR A 799 -14.55 46.45 -22.62
CA THR A 799 -14.91 47.61 -21.78
C THR A 799 -16.33 47.53 -21.21
N THR A 800 -17.12 46.56 -21.69
CA THR A 800 -18.51 46.34 -21.26
C THR A 800 -18.67 45.26 -20.20
N LEU A 801 -17.55 44.69 -19.72
CA LEU A 801 -17.56 43.77 -18.59
C LEU A 801 -18.08 44.50 -17.34
N ASP A 802 -19.18 44.02 -16.80
CA ASP A 802 -19.90 44.66 -15.69
C ASP A 802 -20.06 43.79 -14.45
N GLY A 803 -19.52 42.57 -14.50
CA GLY A 803 -19.65 41.57 -13.45
C GLY A 803 -20.71 40.51 -13.70
N ASN A 804 -21.66 40.73 -14.62
CA ASN A 804 -22.66 39.72 -15.02
C ASN A 804 -22.29 39.01 -16.33
N ASN A 805 -21.36 39.57 -17.10
CA ASN A 805 -20.87 39.02 -18.38
C ASN A 805 -19.36 38.77 -18.35
N GLY A 806 -18.77 38.81 -17.15
CA GLY A 806 -17.33 38.77 -16.90
C GLY A 806 -16.84 40.00 -16.14
N PHE A 807 -15.55 40.02 -15.81
CA PHE A 807 -14.91 41.08 -15.04
C PHE A 807 -13.41 41.21 -15.36
N VAL A 808 -12.82 42.31 -14.89
CA VAL A 808 -11.38 42.60 -15.03
C VAL A 808 -10.66 42.35 -13.71
N LEU A 809 -9.54 41.62 -13.77
CA LEU A 809 -8.52 41.56 -12.73
C LEU A 809 -7.40 42.53 -13.07
N GLY A 810 -7.19 43.55 -12.23
CA GLY A 810 -6.15 44.56 -12.43
C GLY A 810 -5.04 44.47 -11.37
N GLY A 811 -3.78 44.66 -11.79
CA GLY A 811 -2.61 44.57 -10.91
C GLY A 811 -2.58 45.56 -9.73
N ILE A 812 -2.02 45.10 -8.60
CA ILE A 812 -1.95 45.82 -7.31
C ILE A 812 -0.86 46.91 -7.29
N ASN A 813 0.13 46.91 -8.22
CA ASN A 813 1.16 47.96 -8.28
C ASN A 813 1.73 48.26 -9.68
N ALA A 814 2.16 49.52 -9.89
CA ALA A 814 2.74 50.04 -11.14
C ALA A 814 4.21 49.63 -11.41
N TYR A 815 4.80 48.75 -10.58
CA TYR A 815 6.20 48.29 -10.67
C TYR A 815 6.34 46.78 -10.88
N ASP A 816 5.24 46.05 -10.97
CA ASP A 816 5.22 44.64 -11.37
C ASP A 816 5.46 44.60 -12.89
N ASP A 817 6.71 44.61 -13.31
CA ASP A 817 7.09 44.68 -14.72
C ASP A 817 6.54 43.46 -15.49
N PHE A 818 5.43 43.69 -16.19
CA PHE A 818 4.49 42.76 -16.83
C PHE A 818 5.05 42.00 -18.06
N SER A 819 6.26 41.46 -17.95
CA SER A 819 6.92 40.69 -19.02
C SER A 819 6.93 39.17 -18.78
N SER A 820 6.38 38.69 -17.67
CA SER A 820 6.16 37.28 -17.39
C SER A 820 4.66 37.03 -17.24
N ARG A 821 4.13 36.18 -18.11
CA ARG A 821 2.77 35.62 -18.13
C ARG A 821 2.26 35.45 -16.70
N PHE A 822 1.17 36.14 -16.33
CA PHE A 822 0.40 35.72 -15.16
C PHE A 822 -0.06 34.29 -15.46
N SER A 823 0.27 33.33 -14.60
CA SER A 823 -0.39 32.03 -14.65
C SER A 823 -1.69 32.20 -13.87
N LEU A 824 -2.79 32.10 -14.60
CA LEU A 824 -4.12 32.00 -14.06
C LEU A 824 -4.57 30.57 -14.34
N SER A 825 -5.05 29.90 -13.31
CA SER A 825 -5.54 28.54 -13.39
C SER A 825 -6.76 28.37 -12.50
N ARG A 826 -7.54 27.34 -12.76
CA ARG A 826 -8.65 26.95 -11.90
C ARG A 826 -8.10 26.35 -10.61
N ALA A 827 -8.62 26.78 -9.48
CA ALA A 827 -8.30 26.18 -8.18
C ALA A 827 -9.18 24.95 -7.88
N GLY A 828 -10.32 24.84 -8.55
CA GLY A 828 -11.41 23.97 -8.14
C GLY A 828 -12.30 24.66 -7.11
N ASP A 829 -13.21 23.94 -6.45
CA ASP A 829 -14.09 24.48 -5.40
C ASP A 829 -13.41 24.32 -4.02
N VAL A 830 -12.52 25.26 -3.68
CA VAL A 830 -11.70 25.15 -2.47
C VAL A 830 -12.46 25.53 -1.19
N ASN A 831 -13.64 26.15 -1.34
CA ASN A 831 -14.47 26.59 -0.23
C ASN A 831 -15.79 25.79 -0.09
N GLY A 832 -16.11 24.93 -1.07
CA GLY A 832 -17.24 24.01 -1.12
C GLY A 832 -18.59 24.69 -1.27
N ASP A 833 -18.63 25.86 -1.91
CA ASP A 833 -19.86 26.58 -2.21
C ASP A 833 -20.48 26.18 -3.55
N GLY A 834 -19.82 25.28 -4.28
CA GLY A 834 -20.24 24.69 -5.54
C GLY A 834 -19.80 25.47 -6.77
N PHE A 835 -18.94 26.49 -6.62
CA PHE A 835 -18.42 27.29 -7.73
C PHE A 835 -16.90 27.06 -7.89
N ASP A 836 -16.42 27.00 -9.13
CA ASP A 836 -14.99 26.93 -9.38
C ASP A 836 -14.30 28.23 -8.90
N ASP A 837 -13.20 28.10 -8.16
CA ASP A 837 -12.38 29.20 -7.69
C ASP A 837 -11.17 29.44 -8.60
N LEU A 838 -10.54 30.63 -8.48
CA LEU A 838 -9.47 31.06 -9.37
C LEU A 838 -8.14 31.26 -8.62
N ILE A 839 -7.08 30.63 -9.13
CA ILE A 839 -5.69 30.85 -8.74
C ILE A 839 -5.09 32.00 -9.56
N ILE A 840 -4.40 32.91 -8.88
CA ILE A 840 -3.68 34.03 -9.48
C ILE A 840 -2.24 34.04 -8.98
N GLU A 841 -1.31 33.69 -9.86
CA GLU A 841 0.12 33.77 -9.58
C GLU A 841 0.71 35.13 -9.95
N THR A 842 1.59 35.65 -9.08
CA THR A 842 2.39 36.84 -9.40
C THR A 842 3.88 36.50 -9.41
N PRO A 843 4.47 36.17 -10.59
CA PRO A 843 5.83 35.60 -10.66
C PRO A 843 6.97 36.49 -10.15
N ARG A 844 6.71 37.78 -9.89
CA ARG A 844 7.70 38.76 -9.40
C ARG A 844 7.34 39.37 -8.06
N SER A 845 6.25 38.92 -7.45
CA SER A 845 5.84 39.32 -6.10
C SER A 845 5.85 38.11 -5.18
N ALA A 846 5.97 38.38 -3.89
CA ALA A 846 5.99 37.36 -2.85
C ALA A 846 4.58 36.84 -2.50
N GLU A 847 3.57 37.19 -3.30
CA GLU A 847 2.16 36.91 -3.04
C GLU A 847 1.50 36.13 -4.20
N SER A 848 0.61 35.19 -3.90
CA SER A 848 -0.41 34.70 -4.83
C SER A 848 -1.78 34.93 -4.23
N TYR A 849 -2.82 34.82 -5.05
CA TYR A 849 -4.18 35.07 -4.63
C TYR A 849 -5.07 33.91 -5.05
N VAL A 850 -6.04 33.58 -4.21
CA VAL A 850 -7.16 32.72 -4.56
C VAL A 850 -8.41 33.58 -4.47
N VAL A 851 -9.23 33.58 -5.52
CA VAL A 851 -10.49 34.35 -5.57
C VAL A 851 -11.64 33.38 -5.67
N PHE A 852 -12.63 33.52 -4.79
CA PHE A 852 -13.74 32.59 -4.76
C PHE A 852 -14.79 32.86 -5.85
N GLY A 853 -15.27 31.78 -6.45
CA GLY A 853 -16.44 31.73 -7.33
C GLY A 853 -17.70 32.20 -6.60
N LYS A 854 -18.71 32.66 -7.35
CA LYS A 854 -20.02 33.01 -6.78
C LYS A 854 -21.11 33.24 -7.83
N ALA A 855 -22.33 32.82 -7.49
CA ALA A 855 -23.54 33.09 -8.27
C ALA A 855 -23.97 34.56 -8.40
N ALA A 856 -23.50 35.47 -7.54
CA ALA A 856 -24.07 36.82 -7.44
C ALA A 856 -23.54 37.83 -8.48
N GLY A 857 -22.76 37.39 -9.47
CA GLY A 857 -21.99 38.27 -10.33
C GLY A 857 -20.84 38.94 -9.56
N PHE A 858 -19.79 39.29 -10.29
CA PHE A 858 -18.62 39.95 -9.75
C PHE A 858 -18.77 41.47 -9.80
N ASP A 859 -17.86 42.22 -9.20
CA ASP A 859 -17.73 43.62 -9.59
C ASP A 859 -17.05 43.67 -10.95
N ALA A 860 -17.40 44.66 -11.79
CA ALA A 860 -16.79 44.87 -13.11
C ALA A 860 -15.25 44.84 -13.09
N ARG A 861 -14.66 45.25 -11.95
CA ARG A 861 -13.25 45.09 -11.64
C ARG A 861 -13.09 44.58 -10.22
N VAL A 862 -12.42 43.45 -10.08
CA VAL A 862 -12.14 42.86 -8.77
C VAL A 862 -10.81 43.40 -8.25
N ASP A 863 -10.83 43.93 -7.03
CA ASP A 863 -9.65 44.47 -6.34
C ASP A 863 -9.08 43.41 -5.38
N LEU A 864 -7.94 42.83 -5.76
CA LEU A 864 -7.27 41.78 -4.99
C LEU A 864 -6.78 42.24 -3.59
N THR A 865 -6.74 43.55 -3.33
CA THR A 865 -6.42 44.07 -1.98
C THR A 865 -7.59 43.94 -1.00
N THR A 866 -8.77 43.58 -1.50
CA THR A 866 -10.01 43.46 -0.71
C THR A 866 -10.35 42.02 -0.32
N LEU A 867 -9.45 41.07 -0.59
CA LEU A 867 -9.62 39.68 -0.18
C LEU A 867 -9.60 39.59 1.35
N ASP A 868 -10.65 39.00 1.92
CA ASP A 868 -10.90 39.00 3.36
C ASP A 868 -11.11 37.61 3.97
N GLY A 869 -10.95 36.56 3.16
CA GLY A 869 -11.16 35.17 3.54
C GLY A 869 -12.54 34.61 3.20
N ASN A 870 -13.53 35.46 2.88
CA ASN A 870 -14.86 35.05 2.42
C ASN A 870 -15.06 35.22 0.90
N ASN A 871 -14.22 36.02 0.26
CA ASN A 871 -14.24 36.28 -1.18
C ASN A 871 -12.93 35.84 -1.86
N GLY A 872 -12.11 35.07 -1.13
CA GLY A 872 -10.75 34.70 -1.50
C GLY A 872 -9.74 35.11 -0.42
N PHE A 873 -8.47 34.74 -0.63
CA PHE A 873 -7.38 35.00 0.30
C PHE A 873 -6.03 35.22 -0.40
N VAL A 874 -5.08 35.80 0.33
CA VAL A 874 -3.71 36.05 -0.11
C VAL A 874 -2.77 34.99 0.46
N ILE A 875 -1.94 34.38 -0.37
CA ILE A 875 -0.85 33.48 0.05
C ILE A 875 0.45 34.26 -0.04
N SER A 876 1.25 34.33 1.02
CA SER A 876 2.50 35.09 1.02
C SER A 876 3.70 34.35 1.59
N ASP A 877 4.88 34.60 1.01
CA ASP A 877 6.19 34.15 1.52
C ASP A 877 7.07 35.35 1.91
N THR A 878 7.43 35.50 3.18
CA THR A 878 8.26 36.63 3.63
C THR A 878 9.74 36.51 3.29
N LEU A 879 10.18 35.35 2.79
CA LEU A 879 11.58 35.08 2.41
C LEU A 879 11.92 35.49 0.97
N ASN A 880 10.94 36.01 0.21
CA ASN A 880 11.13 36.59 -1.12
C ASN A 880 11.76 35.62 -2.14
N HIS A 881 11.33 34.36 -2.14
CA HIS A 881 11.74 33.39 -3.15
C HIS A 881 10.98 33.63 -4.47
N TYR A 882 11.45 34.60 -5.28
CA TYR A 882 10.77 35.04 -6.51
C TYR A 882 10.87 34.07 -7.70
N PHE A 883 11.79 33.09 -7.69
CA PHE A 883 12.11 32.27 -8.87
C PHE A 883 11.66 30.83 -8.70
N GLY A 884 10.81 30.35 -9.61
CA GLY A 884 10.41 28.93 -9.72
C GLY A 884 9.23 28.52 -8.86
N ARG A 885 8.52 29.48 -8.24
CA ARG A 885 7.27 29.20 -7.53
C ARG A 885 6.18 28.75 -8.51
N SER A 886 5.47 27.68 -8.18
CA SER A 886 4.25 27.23 -8.86
C SER A 886 3.13 27.02 -7.84
N LEU A 887 1.91 27.27 -8.26
CA LEU A 887 0.66 27.14 -7.53
C LEU A 887 -0.30 26.39 -8.46
N ASP A 888 -0.78 25.25 -7.99
CA ASP A 888 -1.66 24.37 -8.78
C ASP A 888 -2.79 23.83 -7.91
N SER A 889 -3.87 23.40 -8.57
CA SER A 889 -4.92 22.60 -7.94
C SER A 889 -4.45 21.15 -7.89
N ILE A 890 -4.60 20.51 -6.74
CA ILE A 890 -4.29 19.09 -6.56
C ILE A 890 -5.56 18.25 -6.35
N GLY A 891 -6.74 18.87 -6.46
CA GLY A 891 -8.01 18.24 -6.14
C GLY A 891 -8.18 17.97 -4.66
N ASP A 892 -9.17 17.17 -4.32
CA ASP A 892 -9.46 16.77 -2.95
C ASP A 892 -8.57 15.59 -2.55
N ILE A 893 -7.39 15.88 -2.00
CA ILE A 893 -6.43 14.84 -1.61
C ILE A 893 -6.81 14.18 -0.29
N ASN A 894 -7.85 14.69 0.38
CA ASN A 894 -8.22 14.29 1.74
C ASN A 894 -9.67 13.80 1.88
N SER A 895 -10.40 13.70 0.76
CA SER A 895 -11.81 13.33 0.64
C SER A 895 -12.75 14.13 1.55
N ASP A 896 -12.48 15.42 1.78
CA ASP A 896 -13.41 16.27 2.52
C ASP A 896 -14.47 16.98 1.69
N GLY A 897 -14.43 16.76 0.38
CA GLY A 897 -15.31 17.34 -0.61
C GLY A 897 -14.90 18.76 -1.00
N PHE A 898 -13.71 19.23 -0.61
CA PHE A 898 -13.18 20.53 -0.99
C PHE A 898 -11.89 20.33 -1.80
N ASP A 899 -11.74 21.05 -2.91
CA ASP A 899 -10.50 20.98 -3.67
C ASP A 899 -9.35 21.62 -2.87
N ASP A 900 -8.19 20.98 -2.88
CA ASP A 900 -6.97 21.44 -2.23
C ASP A 900 -6.02 22.08 -3.26
N ILE A 901 -5.11 22.93 -2.76
CA ILE A 901 -4.12 23.63 -3.61
C ILE A 901 -2.70 23.39 -3.09
N ILE A 902 -1.74 23.33 -4.00
CA ILE A 902 -0.32 23.18 -3.66
C ILE A 902 0.50 24.37 -4.14
N ILE A 903 1.44 24.82 -3.31
CA ILE A 903 2.40 25.88 -3.61
C ILE A 903 3.81 25.31 -3.51
N SER A 904 4.46 25.08 -4.63
CA SER A 904 5.83 24.60 -4.69
C SER A 904 6.83 25.74 -4.83
N ILE A 905 7.90 25.68 -4.05
CA ILE A 905 9.01 26.63 -4.03
C ILE A 905 10.33 25.84 -4.13
N PRO A 906 10.76 25.42 -5.33
CA PRO A 906 11.92 24.55 -5.54
C PRO A 906 13.25 25.19 -5.09
N SER A 907 13.31 26.52 -5.01
CA SER A 907 14.47 27.25 -4.50
C SER A 907 14.50 27.41 -2.98
N ALA A 908 13.47 26.94 -2.27
CA ALA A 908 13.40 27.06 -0.82
C ALA A 908 14.51 26.27 -0.14
N ASN A 909 14.83 26.68 1.09
CA ASN A 909 15.97 26.17 1.86
C ASN A 909 15.51 25.47 3.16
N PRO A 910 14.70 24.39 3.07
CA PRO A 910 14.18 23.70 4.24
C PRO A 910 15.34 23.22 5.11
N ASN A 911 15.23 23.39 6.43
CA ASN A 911 16.22 22.91 7.39
C ASN A 911 17.67 23.36 7.12
N GLY A 912 17.85 24.50 6.42
CA GLY A 912 19.17 25.02 6.03
C GLY A 912 19.80 24.33 4.81
N ARG A 913 19.07 23.46 4.10
CA ARG A 913 19.52 22.77 2.90
C ARG A 913 19.27 23.64 1.66
N ALA A 914 20.34 24.16 1.07
CA ALA A 914 20.24 25.10 -0.04
C ALA A 914 19.51 24.50 -1.27
N ASN A 915 18.47 25.17 -1.78
CA ASN A 915 17.65 24.78 -2.94
C ASN A 915 17.11 23.33 -2.87
N ALA A 916 16.82 22.82 -1.68
CA ALA A 916 16.22 21.49 -1.56
C ALA A 916 14.75 21.49 -2.01
N GLY A 917 14.05 22.63 -1.88
CA GLY A 917 12.66 22.82 -2.30
C GLY A 917 11.66 22.53 -1.19
N GLU A 918 10.58 23.31 -1.12
CA GLU A 918 9.44 23.12 -0.20
C GLU A 918 8.14 23.25 -0.98
N SER A 919 7.16 22.38 -0.73
CA SER A 919 5.80 22.50 -1.25
C SER A 919 4.81 22.57 -0.11
N TYR A 920 3.87 23.50 -0.17
CA TYR A 920 2.85 23.73 0.85
C TYR A 920 1.50 23.34 0.26
N ILE A 921 0.80 22.42 0.90
CA ILE A 921 -0.57 22.05 0.55
C ILE A 921 -1.48 22.82 1.47
N VAL A 922 -2.44 23.54 0.91
CA VAL A 922 -3.49 24.25 1.66
C VAL A 922 -4.78 23.47 1.50
N PHE A 923 -5.34 23.01 2.62
CA PHE A 923 -6.58 22.26 2.59
C PHE A 923 -7.81 23.16 2.34
N GLY A 924 -8.70 22.70 1.47
CA GLY A 924 -10.02 23.25 1.23
C GLY A 924 -10.88 23.27 2.50
N LYS A 925 -11.75 24.27 2.66
CA LYS A 925 -12.69 24.32 3.81
C LYS A 925 -13.87 25.28 3.64
N ALA A 926 -15.03 24.85 4.15
CA ALA A 926 -16.24 25.68 4.23
C ALA A 926 -16.21 26.80 5.27
N SER A 927 -15.30 26.78 6.25
CA SER A 927 -15.34 27.72 7.39
C SER A 927 -14.85 29.15 7.06
N GLY A 928 -14.56 29.43 5.78
CA GLY A 928 -13.83 30.61 5.36
C GLY A 928 -12.33 30.47 5.67
N PHE A 929 -11.52 31.18 4.90
CA PHE A 929 -10.07 31.20 5.04
C PHE A 929 -9.65 32.44 5.83
N ASP A 930 -8.43 32.43 6.36
CA ASP A 930 -7.84 33.70 6.78
C ASP A 930 -7.59 34.56 5.53
N ALA A 931 -7.83 35.86 5.64
CA ALA A 931 -7.57 36.82 4.55
C ALA A 931 -6.14 36.71 4.00
N ARG A 932 -5.20 36.26 4.83
CA ARG A 932 -3.80 36.04 4.46
C ARG A 932 -3.25 34.77 5.10
N ILE A 933 -2.72 33.88 4.28
CA ILE A 933 -1.95 32.71 4.66
C ILE A 933 -0.46 33.04 4.50
N ASP A 934 0.28 33.02 5.61
CA ASP A 934 1.72 33.24 5.63
C ASP A 934 2.47 31.90 5.67
N LEU A 935 3.14 31.56 4.57
CA LEU A 935 3.85 30.29 4.43
C LEU A 935 5.01 30.14 5.43
N THR A 936 5.49 31.24 6.02
CA THR A 936 6.55 31.16 7.04
C THR A 936 6.07 30.74 8.42
N ASN A 937 4.76 30.78 8.67
CA ASN A 937 4.11 30.32 9.90
C ASN A 937 3.04 29.26 9.59
N PHE A 938 3.20 28.54 8.47
CA PHE A 938 2.25 27.52 8.04
C PHE A 938 2.20 26.37 9.05
N ASP A 939 0.99 25.94 9.40
CA ASP A 939 0.74 24.90 10.41
C ASP A 939 -0.35 23.91 9.93
N SER A 940 -0.55 22.83 10.69
CA SER A 940 -1.52 21.77 10.40
C SER A 940 -2.98 22.22 10.37
N SER A 941 -3.29 23.43 10.83
CA SER A 941 -4.66 23.97 10.72
C SER A 941 -4.98 24.49 9.32
N ASN A 942 -3.95 24.70 8.50
CA ASN A 942 -4.07 25.21 7.13
C ASN A 942 -3.59 24.23 6.07
N GLY A 943 -2.84 23.19 6.44
CA GLY A 943 -2.56 22.03 5.57
C GLY A 943 -1.25 21.32 5.88
N LEU A 944 -0.53 20.86 4.84
CA LEU A 944 0.68 20.03 4.94
C LEU A 944 1.89 20.72 4.28
N VAL A 945 3.10 20.49 4.78
CA VAL A 945 4.35 20.92 4.11
C VAL A 945 5.17 19.70 3.69
N LEU A 946 5.57 19.67 2.44
CA LEU A 946 6.45 18.68 1.84
C LEU A 946 7.83 19.29 1.63
N GLN A 947 8.85 18.74 2.29
CA GLN A 947 10.20 19.28 2.26
C GLN A 947 11.16 18.39 1.46
N GLY A 948 11.95 19.00 0.58
CA GLY A 948 13.02 18.33 -0.16
C GLY A 948 14.14 17.81 0.74
N VAL A 949 14.80 16.75 0.28
CA VAL A 949 15.68 15.94 1.12
C VAL A 949 17.11 16.46 1.09
N ASN A 950 17.74 16.64 -0.07
CA ASN A 950 19.14 17.05 -0.17
C ASN A 950 19.31 18.43 -0.82
N THR A 951 20.50 19.01 -0.65
CA THR A 951 20.84 20.30 -1.24
C THR A 951 20.78 20.24 -2.76
N ASN A 952 20.06 21.19 -3.37
CA ASN A 952 19.80 21.30 -4.81
C ASN A 952 18.86 20.25 -5.41
N ASP A 953 18.13 19.48 -4.62
CA ASP A 953 17.08 18.57 -5.12
C ASP A 953 16.04 19.30 -5.97
N ARG A 954 15.71 20.53 -5.55
CA ARG A 954 14.65 21.36 -6.14
C ARG A 954 13.33 20.60 -6.21
N SER A 955 12.94 19.93 -5.12
CA SER A 955 11.66 19.25 -5.01
C SER A 955 10.50 20.22 -5.29
N GLY A 956 9.48 19.73 -6.00
CA GLY A 956 8.35 20.53 -6.46
C GLY A 956 8.64 21.34 -7.72
N SER A 957 9.68 21.00 -8.50
CA SER A 957 9.96 21.66 -9.79
C SER A 957 8.90 21.35 -10.87
N SER A 958 8.17 20.27 -10.70
CA SER A 958 6.97 19.91 -11.45
C SER A 958 5.99 19.21 -10.52
N VAL A 959 4.70 19.35 -10.80
CA VAL A 959 3.60 18.81 -10.00
C VAL A 959 2.59 18.17 -10.95
N SER A 960 2.02 17.03 -10.56
CA SER A 960 0.84 16.42 -11.16
C SER A 960 0.01 15.77 -10.05
N ARG A 961 -1.23 15.37 -10.39
CA ARG A 961 -2.14 14.64 -9.50
C ARG A 961 -2.81 13.47 -10.20
N GLY A 962 -3.21 12.45 -9.46
CA GLY A 962 -4.03 11.34 -9.97
C GLY A 962 -4.18 10.23 -8.93
N ASP A 963 -5.17 9.37 -9.07
CA ASP A 963 -5.43 8.26 -8.14
C ASP A 963 -4.61 7.02 -8.55
N VAL A 964 -3.35 6.96 -8.11
CA VAL A 964 -2.37 5.96 -8.54
C VAL A 964 -2.61 4.61 -7.84
N ASN A 965 -3.17 4.63 -6.64
CA ASN A 965 -3.43 3.44 -5.84
C ASN A 965 -4.92 2.97 -5.87
N GLY A 966 -5.81 3.79 -6.45
CA GLY A 966 -7.24 3.52 -6.63
C GLY A 966 -8.04 3.53 -5.33
N ASP A 967 -7.57 4.26 -4.32
CA ASP A 967 -8.25 4.40 -3.04
C ASP A 967 -9.31 5.51 -3.06
N GLY A 968 -9.44 6.22 -4.18
CA GLY A 968 -10.40 7.28 -4.41
C GLY A 968 -9.94 8.65 -3.93
N PHE A 969 -8.70 8.80 -3.46
CA PHE A 969 -8.09 10.08 -3.14
C PHE A 969 -7.17 10.50 -4.30
N ASP A 970 -7.14 11.80 -4.62
CA ASP A 970 -6.12 12.31 -5.54
C ASP A 970 -4.73 12.20 -4.88
N ASP A 971 -3.79 11.50 -5.52
CA ASP A 971 -2.40 11.43 -5.08
C ASP A 971 -1.58 12.58 -5.68
N ILE A 972 -0.48 12.94 -5.03
CA ILE A 972 0.41 14.02 -5.47
C ILE A 972 1.69 13.43 -6.06
N ILE A 973 2.06 13.91 -7.25
CA ILE A 973 3.32 13.55 -7.91
C ILE A 973 4.21 14.79 -7.98
N LEU A 974 5.33 14.78 -7.25
CA LEU A 974 6.31 15.88 -7.21
C LEU A 974 7.62 15.52 -7.92
N GLY A 975 8.04 16.33 -8.88
CA GLY A 975 9.34 16.20 -9.53
C GLY A 975 10.48 16.91 -8.76
N ALA A 976 11.60 16.21 -8.58
CA ALA A 976 12.84 16.70 -7.97
C ALA A 976 14.04 16.47 -8.92
N PRO A 977 14.18 17.28 -9.98
CA PRO A 977 15.14 17.01 -11.06
C PRO A 977 16.60 17.16 -10.65
N GLY A 978 16.87 17.81 -9.52
CA GLY A 978 18.23 17.95 -8.97
C GLY A 978 18.60 16.89 -7.94
N ALA A 979 17.66 16.01 -7.57
CA ALA A 979 17.90 14.99 -6.56
C ALA A 979 18.98 13.99 -7.01
N ASP A 980 19.87 13.65 -6.08
CA ASP A 980 20.97 12.74 -6.32
C ASP A 980 21.11 11.66 -5.22
N PRO A 981 20.12 10.77 -5.11
CA PRO A 981 20.09 9.72 -4.08
C PRO A 981 21.24 8.70 -4.19
N ASN A 982 21.81 8.52 -5.39
CA ASN A 982 22.82 7.50 -5.71
C ASN A 982 24.23 8.08 -6.01
N GLY A 983 24.45 9.37 -5.79
CA GLY A 983 25.72 10.06 -6.11
C GLY A 983 26.04 10.14 -7.62
N ARG A 984 24.98 10.08 -8.42
CA ARG A 984 24.89 9.86 -9.85
C ARG A 984 23.85 10.80 -10.48
N GLY A 985 23.61 12.02 -10.00
CA GLY A 985 22.75 13.07 -10.59
C GLY A 985 21.53 12.65 -11.43
N GLY A 986 20.74 11.66 -10.97
CA GLY A 986 19.71 10.97 -11.74
C GLY A 986 18.29 11.52 -11.62
N GLY A 987 18.07 12.56 -10.80
CA GLY A 987 16.73 13.09 -10.51
C GLY A 987 15.85 12.09 -9.74
N GLU A 988 14.84 12.60 -9.06
CA GLU A 988 13.81 11.79 -8.40
C GLU A 988 12.42 12.35 -8.71
N SER A 989 11.40 11.52 -8.57
CA SER A 989 10.02 11.96 -8.43
C SER A 989 9.41 11.28 -7.21
N TYR A 990 8.55 11.99 -6.50
CA TYR A 990 7.92 11.53 -5.28
C TYR A 990 6.43 11.40 -5.51
N VAL A 991 5.87 10.25 -5.15
CA VAL A 991 4.44 10.01 -5.15
C VAL A 991 3.99 9.97 -3.70
N ILE A 992 3.05 10.83 -3.34
CA ILE A 992 2.50 10.94 -2.00
C ILE A 992 1.03 10.57 -2.09
N TYR A 993 0.63 9.51 -1.38
CA TYR A 993 -0.76 9.08 -1.45
C TYR A 993 -1.68 10.08 -0.77
N GLY A 994 -2.79 10.40 -1.44
CA GLY A 994 -3.93 11.06 -0.85
C GLY A 994 -4.51 10.18 0.25
N GLN A 995 -5.02 10.79 1.30
CA GLN A 995 -5.67 10.09 2.41
C GLN A 995 -6.43 11.09 3.25
N ASP A 996 -7.34 10.62 4.09
CA ASP A 996 -7.89 11.47 5.14
C ASP A 996 -6.77 11.88 6.12
N PHE A 997 -6.17 13.04 5.87
CA PHE A 997 -5.16 13.64 6.72
C PHE A 997 -5.77 14.16 8.04
N ARG A 998 -7.11 14.12 8.18
CA ARG A 998 -7.81 14.27 9.44
C ARG A 998 -8.00 12.88 10.03
N GLN A 999 -7.80 12.76 11.33
CA GLN A 999 -7.71 11.45 11.96
C GLN A 999 -9.02 10.65 11.77
N ARG A 1000 -8.95 9.61 10.93
CA ARG A 1000 -9.96 8.57 10.70
C ARG A 1000 -10.59 8.09 12.02
N VAL A 1001 -11.84 8.48 12.32
CA VAL A 1001 -12.60 8.01 13.50
C VAL A 1001 -13.40 6.76 13.17
N THR A 1002 -12.70 5.65 12.99
CA THR A 1002 -13.19 4.35 13.49
C THR A 1002 -12.23 3.88 14.57
N GLY A 1003 -12.16 4.66 15.65
CA GLY A 1003 -11.16 4.53 16.71
C GLY A 1003 -11.78 4.19 18.07
N GLN A 1004 -11.23 3.18 18.71
CA GLN A 1004 -11.27 3.00 20.15
C GLN A 1004 -10.38 4.09 20.78
N GLY A 1005 -10.91 4.80 21.78
CA GLY A 1005 -10.18 5.78 22.59
C GLY A 1005 -8.99 5.14 23.29
N ILE A 1006 -8.10 5.98 23.80
CA ILE A 1006 -6.93 5.55 24.56
C ILE A 1006 -7.24 5.63 26.07
N ALA A 1007 -6.30 5.29 26.94
CA ALA A 1007 -6.53 5.28 28.39
C ALA A 1007 -6.46 6.69 29.06
N ASP A 1008 -6.81 7.75 28.32
CA ASP A 1008 -6.83 9.16 28.76
C ASP A 1008 -8.19 9.81 28.42
N ASN A 1009 -8.44 11.05 28.91
CA ASN A 1009 -9.66 11.81 28.61
C ASN A 1009 -9.73 12.24 27.13
N ASP A 1010 -10.59 11.63 26.35
CA ASP A 1010 -10.73 11.85 24.91
C ASP A 1010 -11.94 12.72 24.52
N ILE A 1011 -11.88 13.37 23.35
CA ILE A 1011 -13.07 13.95 22.68
C ILE A 1011 -13.28 13.23 21.34
N LEU A 1012 -14.27 12.32 21.29
CA LEU A 1012 -14.55 11.50 20.10
C LEU A 1012 -15.77 12.05 19.35
N ILE A 1013 -15.64 12.37 18.05
CA ILE A 1013 -16.73 12.90 17.21
C ILE A 1013 -16.96 11.94 16.05
N GLY A 1014 -18.17 11.40 15.91
CA GLY A 1014 -18.50 10.54 14.77
C GLY A 1014 -18.88 11.32 13.51
N GLU A 1015 -18.71 10.73 12.32
CA GLU A 1015 -18.85 11.38 11.01
C GLU A 1015 -20.10 10.91 10.24
N ARG A 1016 -20.18 11.18 8.92
CA ARG A 1016 -21.25 10.66 8.04
C ARG A 1016 -20.96 9.19 7.69
N GLY A 1017 -21.26 8.28 8.61
CA GLY A 1017 -21.02 6.84 8.44
C GLY A 1017 -21.67 5.97 9.52
N ASN A 1018 -21.55 4.64 9.39
CA ASN A 1018 -21.97 3.68 10.44
C ASN A 1018 -20.87 3.56 11.50
N ASP A 1019 -20.72 4.54 12.39
CA ASP A 1019 -19.58 4.54 13.34
C ASP A 1019 -19.89 3.80 14.65
N THR A 1020 -18.83 3.29 15.29
CA THR A 1020 -18.80 2.78 16.68
C THR A 1020 -17.75 3.55 17.46
N LEU A 1021 -18.16 4.31 18.48
CA LEU A 1021 -17.27 5.11 19.33
C LEU A 1021 -17.13 4.46 20.72
N ARG A 1022 -15.90 4.36 21.25
CA ARG A 1022 -15.60 3.76 22.55
C ARG A 1022 -14.50 4.56 23.27
N GLY A 1023 -14.70 5.03 24.49
CA GLY A 1023 -13.75 5.90 25.22
C GLY A 1023 -12.63 5.17 26.00
N ASP A 1024 -12.84 3.93 26.42
CA ASP A 1024 -11.88 3.14 27.23
C ASP A 1024 -11.64 3.66 28.67
N ALA A 1025 -10.48 4.18 29.08
CA ALA A 1025 -10.22 4.63 30.47
C ALA A 1025 -9.90 6.13 30.48
N GLY A 1026 -10.38 6.89 31.46
CA GLY A 1026 -10.41 8.37 31.39
C GLY A 1026 -11.84 8.94 31.44
N ASP A 1027 -11.99 10.23 31.78
CA ASP A 1027 -13.30 10.90 31.76
C ASP A 1027 -13.54 11.53 30.36
N ASP A 1028 -14.22 10.82 29.48
CA ASP A 1028 -14.29 11.11 28.03
C ASP A 1028 -15.50 11.95 27.61
N VAL A 1029 -15.40 12.60 26.43
CA VAL A 1029 -16.48 13.36 25.78
C VAL A 1029 -16.78 12.81 24.39
N LEU A 1030 -17.86 12.05 24.25
CA LEU A 1030 -18.26 11.47 22.96
C LEU A 1030 -19.42 12.27 22.34
N ILE A 1031 -19.29 12.69 21.07
CA ILE A 1031 -20.22 13.58 20.34
C ILE A 1031 -20.81 12.86 19.12
N PHE A 1032 -22.15 12.82 19.04
CA PHE A 1032 -22.91 12.04 18.05
C PHE A 1032 -23.37 12.82 16.80
N ASN A 1033 -23.41 12.14 15.64
CA ASN A 1033 -24.03 12.57 14.37
C ASN A 1033 -25.10 11.57 13.84
N PRO A 1034 -26.05 11.99 12.96
CA PRO A 1034 -27.37 11.35 12.79
C PRO A 1034 -27.42 9.90 12.25
N GLN A 1035 -26.31 9.28 11.88
CA GLN A 1035 -26.28 7.94 11.22
C GLN A 1035 -25.56 6.85 12.02
N ASN A 1036 -25.05 7.15 13.23
CA ASN A 1036 -24.21 6.22 14.00
C ASN A 1036 -25.07 5.26 14.83
N ARG A 1037 -24.59 4.02 15.09
CA ARG A 1037 -25.40 2.95 15.72
C ARG A 1037 -25.07 2.65 17.19
N ARG A 1038 -23.86 2.96 17.69
CA ARG A 1038 -23.40 2.54 19.04
C ARG A 1038 -22.37 3.47 19.68
N MET A 1039 -22.53 3.74 20.99
CA MET A 1039 -21.58 4.49 21.83
C MET A 1039 -21.32 3.76 23.17
N ASP A 1040 -20.07 3.75 23.63
CA ASP A 1040 -19.62 3.10 24.88
C ASP A 1040 -18.63 4.02 25.63
N GLY A 1041 -18.98 4.48 26.83
CA GLY A 1041 -18.19 5.46 27.60
C GLY A 1041 -16.82 4.93 27.99
N GLY A 1042 -16.75 3.73 28.57
CA GLY A 1042 -15.50 3.20 29.07
C GLY A 1042 -15.62 2.75 30.53
N SER A 1043 -14.50 2.68 31.25
CA SER A 1043 -14.43 2.26 32.66
C SER A 1043 -14.59 3.38 33.68
N ASP A 1044 -14.42 4.64 33.29
CA ASP A 1044 -14.40 5.81 34.18
C ASP A 1044 -15.65 6.71 34.01
N ALA A 1045 -15.60 8.02 34.32
CA ALA A 1045 -16.79 8.87 34.41
C ALA A 1045 -16.98 9.81 33.21
N ASP A 1046 -17.72 9.34 32.21
CA ASP A 1046 -17.79 10.00 30.89
C ASP A 1046 -18.98 10.94 30.70
N THR A 1047 -18.84 11.89 29.79
CA THR A 1047 -19.88 12.80 29.29
C THR A 1047 -20.25 12.48 27.85
N LEU A 1048 -21.48 12.01 27.64
CA LEU A 1048 -21.99 11.70 26.31
C LEU A 1048 -22.91 12.82 25.79
N ALA A 1049 -22.52 13.48 24.70
CA ALA A 1049 -23.20 14.65 24.15
C ALA A 1049 -23.91 14.36 22.82
N ILE A 1050 -25.19 14.72 22.73
CA ILE A 1050 -26.02 14.54 21.52
C ILE A 1050 -26.32 15.91 20.89
N ASN A 1051 -25.88 16.14 19.64
CA ASN A 1051 -26.20 17.36 18.90
C ASN A 1051 -27.59 17.24 18.23
N THR A 1052 -28.46 18.20 18.51
CA THR A 1052 -29.93 18.05 18.37
C THR A 1052 -30.56 18.73 17.14
N ARG A 1053 -29.77 19.28 16.21
CA ARG A 1053 -30.35 20.09 15.12
C ARG A 1053 -30.73 19.36 13.83
N LEU A 1054 -30.49 18.06 13.70
CA LEU A 1054 -30.68 17.32 12.43
C LEU A 1054 -31.18 15.86 12.58
N LEU A 1055 -31.96 15.52 13.61
CA LEU A 1055 -32.60 14.20 13.70
C LEU A 1055 -33.92 14.17 12.91
N ASN A 1056 -33.86 13.74 11.65
CA ASN A 1056 -35.03 13.28 10.90
C ASN A 1056 -34.81 11.80 10.53
N LEU A 1057 -34.82 10.92 11.55
CA LEU A 1057 -34.72 9.47 11.37
C LEU A 1057 -36.03 8.94 10.78
N SER A 1058 -35.91 8.05 9.78
CA SER A 1058 -36.96 7.86 8.78
C SER A 1058 -37.91 6.69 9.06
N ASP A 1059 -37.61 5.77 9.99
CA ASP A 1059 -38.54 4.72 10.40
C ASP A 1059 -38.26 4.06 11.77
N SER A 1060 -39.02 3.00 12.11
CA SER A 1060 -39.00 2.27 13.38
C SER A 1060 -37.82 1.29 13.57
N THR A 1061 -36.88 1.20 12.63
CA THR A 1061 -35.71 0.31 12.70
C THR A 1061 -34.45 1.00 13.21
N ASP A 1062 -34.44 2.33 13.25
CA ASP A 1062 -33.33 3.13 13.77
C ASP A 1062 -33.30 3.05 15.31
N GLN A 1063 -32.30 2.35 15.87
CA GLN A 1063 -32.06 2.21 17.31
C GLN A 1063 -30.66 2.66 17.67
N LEU A 1064 -30.54 3.58 18.64
CA LEU A 1064 -29.27 3.99 19.25
C LEU A 1064 -29.13 3.35 20.64
N THR A 1065 -28.06 2.58 20.85
CA THR A 1065 -27.75 1.95 22.15
C THR A 1065 -26.54 2.61 22.80
N ILE A 1066 -26.74 3.14 24.01
CA ILE A 1066 -25.71 3.74 24.85
C ILE A 1066 -25.35 2.77 25.98
N LYS A 1067 -24.08 2.37 26.03
CA LYS A 1067 -23.52 1.50 27.07
C LYS A 1067 -22.63 2.32 28.01
N GLY A 1068 -22.63 1.91 29.28
CA GLY A 1068 -22.13 2.76 30.34
C GLY A 1068 -22.15 2.18 31.77
N ASN A 1069 -21.28 2.70 32.64
CA ASN A 1069 -21.03 2.38 34.04
C ASN A 1069 -21.60 3.42 35.03
N SER A 1070 -21.48 3.14 36.32
CA SER A 1070 -22.03 3.98 37.40
C SER A 1070 -21.18 5.23 37.63
N GLY A 1071 -21.57 6.35 37.04
CA GLY A 1071 -20.89 7.65 37.23
C GLY A 1071 -21.05 8.58 36.03
N GLU A 1072 -21.29 7.99 34.86
CA GLU A 1072 -21.46 8.68 33.59
C GLU A 1072 -22.70 9.59 33.55
N SER A 1073 -22.63 10.61 32.69
CA SER A 1073 -23.66 11.61 32.45
C SER A 1073 -24.01 11.72 30.96
N ILE A 1074 -25.30 11.80 30.65
CA ILE A 1074 -25.79 12.03 29.29
C ILE A 1074 -26.42 13.42 29.23
N VAL A 1075 -25.95 14.25 28.28
CA VAL A 1075 -26.43 15.61 28.08
C VAL A 1075 -27.07 15.76 26.69
N SER A 1076 -28.36 16.12 26.66
CA SER A 1076 -29.05 16.51 25.43
C SER A 1076 -28.94 18.01 25.24
N THR A 1077 -28.52 18.47 24.06
CA THR A 1077 -28.44 19.92 23.76
C THR A 1077 -29.76 20.51 23.25
N GLY A 1078 -30.83 19.70 23.15
CA GLY A 1078 -32.16 20.11 22.66
C GLY A 1078 -33.30 19.27 23.24
N GLN A 1079 -34.53 19.79 23.18
CA GLN A 1079 -35.71 19.13 23.76
C GLN A 1079 -36.33 18.10 22.81
N GLY A 1080 -36.57 16.85 23.26
CA GLY A 1080 -37.31 15.90 22.43
C GLY A 1080 -37.52 14.47 22.94
N TRP A 1081 -36.65 13.94 23.81
CA TRP A 1081 -36.72 12.54 24.25
C TRP A 1081 -37.49 12.37 25.56
N LEU A 1082 -38.60 11.63 25.53
CA LEU A 1082 -39.43 11.33 26.70
C LEU A 1082 -39.16 9.90 27.16
N PHE A 1083 -38.98 9.70 28.47
CA PHE A 1083 -38.92 8.36 29.03
C PHE A 1083 -40.23 7.62 28.76
N ASP A 1084 -40.13 6.41 28.21
CA ASP A 1084 -41.27 5.54 27.95
C ASP A 1084 -41.30 4.37 28.94
N ALA A 1085 -40.33 3.46 28.85
CA ALA A 1085 -40.30 2.22 29.61
C ALA A 1085 -38.88 1.70 29.85
N THR A 1086 -38.75 0.56 30.54
CA THR A 1086 -37.51 -0.24 30.56
C THR A 1086 -37.67 -1.47 29.68
N THR A 1087 -36.60 -1.85 28.98
CA THR A 1087 -36.57 -3.02 28.07
C THR A 1087 -35.32 -3.89 28.31
N ILE A 1088 -35.30 -5.09 27.74
CA ILE A 1088 -34.15 -6.01 27.81
C ILE A 1088 -33.64 -6.26 26.40
N LEU A 1089 -32.35 -6.02 26.18
CA LEU A 1089 -31.63 -6.32 24.94
C LEU A 1089 -30.36 -7.11 25.31
N ASP A 1090 -30.10 -8.22 24.62
CA ASP A 1090 -28.95 -9.11 24.86
C ASP A 1090 -28.75 -9.53 26.33
N GLY A 1091 -29.86 -9.74 27.06
CA GLY A 1091 -29.84 -10.15 28.47
C GLY A 1091 -29.50 -9.04 29.47
N LYS A 1092 -29.36 -7.78 29.03
CA LYS A 1092 -29.13 -6.59 29.89
C LYS A 1092 -30.32 -5.63 29.84
N GLN A 1093 -30.55 -4.90 30.94
CA GLN A 1093 -31.70 -4.01 31.12
C GLN A 1093 -31.35 -2.56 30.72
N TYR A 1094 -32.25 -1.90 29.99
CA TYR A 1094 -32.08 -0.53 29.46
C TYR A 1094 -33.30 0.35 29.77
N ASN A 1095 -33.08 1.64 30.03
CA ASN A 1095 -34.10 2.69 30.00
C ASN A 1095 -34.35 3.11 28.54
N CYS A 1096 -35.61 3.11 28.10
CA CYS A 1096 -36.01 3.48 26.74
C CYS A 1096 -36.64 4.88 26.73
N TYR A 1097 -36.12 5.74 25.86
CA TYR A 1097 -36.65 7.08 25.59
C TYR A 1097 -37.14 7.17 24.14
N ILE A 1098 -38.23 7.89 23.92
CA ILE A 1098 -38.86 8.05 22.60
C ILE A 1098 -38.90 9.52 22.15
N ALA A 1099 -38.64 9.75 20.87
CA ALA A 1099 -38.82 11.04 20.20
C ALA A 1099 -39.35 10.78 18.77
N GLY A 1100 -40.65 10.99 18.54
CA GLY A 1100 -41.29 10.61 17.28
C GLY A 1100 -41.41 9.09 17.13
N LEU A 1101 -40.85 8.52 16.05
CA LEU A 1101 -40.80 7.07 15.79
C LEU A 1101 -39.48 6.41 16.23
N ALA A 1102 -38.51 7.20 16.71
CA ALA A 1102 -37.19 6.71 17.09
C ALA A 1102 -37.13 6.27 18.56
N ASN A 1103 -36.29 5.26 18.83
CA ASN A 1103 -36.04 4.73 20.18
C ASN A 1103 -34.57 4.93 20.58
N LEU A 1104 -34.36 5.48 21.78
CA LEU A 1104 -33.05 5.60 22.42
C LEU A 1104 -32.99 4.64 23.62
N LEU A 1105 -32.02 3.72 23.63
CA LEU A 1105 -31.82 2.75 24.71
C LEU A 1105 -30.57 3.11 25.53
N VAL A 1106 -30.77 3.42 26.81
CA VAL A 1106 -29.72 3.88 27.73
C VAL A 1106 -29.54 2.85 28.85
N ASN A 1107 -28.30 2.42 29.13
CA ASN A 1107 -28.04 1.45 30.19
C ASN A 1107 -28.55 1.95 31.56
N THR A 1108 -29.21 1.09 32.34
CA THR A 1108 -29.79 1.45 33.65
C THR A 1108 -28.76 1.83 34.71
N ASN A 1109 -27.47 1.57 34.47
CA ASN A 1109 -26.37 1.90 35.39
C ASN A 1109 -25.93 3.37 35.30
N ILE A 1110 -26.37 4.13 34.29
CA ILE A 1110 -26.07 5.56 34.14
C ILE A 1110 -26.89 6.35 35.15
N THR A 1111 -26.22 7.13 36.02
CA THR A 1111 -26.82 7.63 37.28
C THR A 1111 -27.30 9.10 37.24
N GLN A 1112 -26.91 9.89 36.24
CA GLN A 1112 -27.41 11.26 36.03
C GLN A 1112 -28.32 11.36 34.79
N THR A 1113 -29.48 11.98 34.97
CA THR A 1113 -30.59 11.97 33.99
C THR A 1113 -30.59 13.22 33.11
N LEU A 1114 -30.82 13.01 31.80
CA LEU A 1114 -31.16 14.00 30.76
C LEU A 1114 -31.72 15.31 31.31
N SER A 1115 -31.06 16.45 31.03
CA SER A 1115 -31.64 17.79 31.12
C SER A 1115 -32.16 18.26 29.77
#